data_AF-A0AAP9NDR7-F1
#
_entry.id   AF-A0AAP9NDR7-F1
#
_cell.length_a   1.000
_cell.length_b   1.000
_cell.length_c   1.000
_cell.angle_alpha   90.00
_cell.angle_beta   90.00
_cell.angle_gamma   90.00
#
_symmetry.space_group_name_H-M   'P 1'
#
loop_
_entity.id
_entity.type
_entity.pdbx_description
1 polymer ?
#
loop_
_entity_poly.entity_id
_entity_poly.type
_entity_poly.pdbx_seq_one_letter_code
_entity_poly.pdbx_strand_id
1 'polypeptide(L)'
;MKRMAYHLLAVLILAMTVSTIKAQILLATSGTPVEEYAAAELQRYYYQLSGRLLSVGHGEVPDRKTEFVLIRLDHPLMTSWKDNGVLSLASVPGAQGYVIRTVKEKGRQLVVIAGADASGLLYGVYGLLEDHLGMRFYMNGDVYPDKKKPQTKLPFIRDERTPTMTVRGFLPWTNFPQSATIYSWDDWRYIIDQAARMRMNFIMIHNYNGFCGHNELFHNFEYKGHLSRGWMPTIKTGHGWCCPGWDVNEYLFGASGIYDDYDFGADYGLHNETLTNSQIKEKGATIFRKVIAYAHLRGVKIGLGLDIDVLLPEYQTEPDNREVIKAQVTEIACEYPELDYLLCFQSEGQKNEAFYARWRRVFDGFYEEMKRMSPSTRIAVSGWGLTPESVNSLPEDVICAPISYYSAAFEPGSVYGSREYWGCPWLERDFNSSEYYYPYNVDLSETIRAFGDASPNMNGFYALTWRLADAISPKMWYISKAPWYKREVLDSSEKVYRDFACASYGKNAADAITGIINQNEPFATDFGECQETPGFNQVVHTYPLMNLCSMAFIGKNGETVKIEATGYKEKKGTQNAPCDEGGECVGYIMADDWLEYPAVDFSNSPERMSVRVASASSGGVATVCLDRLEGPVIARFEVKNTEGWQSWRTLTVPVSGLKGIHTLYIRFQPFDVIAGAEKLAEAQLKTIDSCMAVTPDALQRLRLSRLRARIQGAACHIALNAGFEAYRWDDLPGKMDEWARSFLYRIEDISSYGNIMSTQNRFVKQNYVAKINQLRKQQRVQAPSHITAKGTREGALVSWRNEEPAAKAFVVCRNGEEIDTLAAGVTCYRDMFHGVAVYSVYTVDVEGHKSPLGIPARCPAGNADREAPVIVINSPVTSVMKGAPLHIRFSVVEDRLPEVVSGTLHYRKPGDKVWKELPFERRVRAVFTLTLPASGITEEGIEYYISVSDSHNTSFYPASAPFRNHTVVVTEVQGNDKPIPPVVKQIDNNRMYWTCTENAEMYRIYRAKTPDFAVGAGTFVTFVAGNTCTFADNGFDFDGTPLKGTYYYRLTSVSRWDCESEASDIIQIDYQ
;
A
#
# COMPACT_ATOMS: atom_id res chain seq x y z
N MET A 1 -71.17 -10.47 -29.08
CA MET A 1 -70.20 -11.57 -28.89
C MET A 1 -68.90 -11.42 -29.69
N LYS A 2 -68.91 -11.12 -31.01
CA LYS A 2 -67.65 -10.96 -31.79
C LYS A 2 -66.72 -9.81 -31.33
N ARG A 3 -67.24 -8.66 -30.87
CA ARG A 3 -66.38 -7.55 -30.35
C ARG A 3 -65.70 -7.85 -29.01
N MET A 4 -66.33 -8.64 -28.12
CA MET A 4 -65.72 -9.08 -26.86
C MET A 4 -64.62 -10.11 -27.10
N ALA A 5 -64.78 -10.99 -28.10
CA ALA A 5 -63.73 -11.94 -28.49
C ALA A 5 -62.47 -11.24 -29.02
N TYR A 6 -62.60 -10.16 -29.81
CA TYR A 6 -61.45 -9.38 -30.28
C TYR A 6 -60.77 -8.58 -29.17
N HIS A 7 -61.50 -8.07 -28.17
CA HIS A 7 -60.89 -7.41 -27.02
C HIS A 7 -60.22 -8.40 -26.05
N LEU A 8 -60.83 -9.56 -25.79
CA LEU A 8 -60.15 -10.60 -24.99
C LEU A 8 -58.94 -11.18 -25.73
N LEU A 9 -59.00 -11.35 -27.05
CA LEU A 9 -57.85 -11.81 -27.84
C LEU A 9 -56.74 -10.74 -27.91
N ALA A 10 -57.08 -9.46 -28.00
CA ALA A 10 -56.10 -8.36 -27.93
C ALA A 10 -55.46 -8.22 -26.54
N VAL A 11 -56.24 -8.42 -25.46
CA VAL A 11 -55.73 -8.43 -24.08
C VAL A 11 -54.93 -9.70 -23.80
N LEU A 12 -55.30 -10.86 -24.36
CA LEU A 12 -54.52 -12.10 -24.27
C LEU A 12 -53.25 -12.08 -25.14
N ILE A 13 -53.23 -11.36 -26.27
CA ILE A 13 -52.03 -11.13 -27.08
C ILE A 13 -51.12 -10.06 -26.47
N LEU A 14 -51.66 -9.07 -25.72
CA LEU A 14 -50.85 -8.18 -24.90
C LEU A 14 -50.36 -8.84 -23.59
N ALA A 15 -51.12 -9.79 -23.03
CA ALA A 15 -50.78 -10.49 -21.80
C ALA A 15 -49.91 -11.75 -22.04
N MET A 16 -49.92 -12.33 -23.23
CA MET A 16 -48.97 -13.37 -23.64
C MET A 16 -47.86 -12.78 -24.50
N THR A 17 -46.69 -12.66 -23.89
CA THR A 17 -45.36 -12.41 -24.50
C THR A 17 -44.94 -10.95 -24.71
N VAL A 18 -44.82 -10.20 -23.62
CA VAL A 18 -43.52 -9.54 -23.37
C VAL A 18 -42.90 -10.21 -22.16
N SER A 19 -42.50 -11.49 -22.33
CA SER A 19 -41.31 -11.93 -21.60
C SER A 19 -40.20 -11.03 -22.13
N THR A 20 -39.86 -9.98 -21.38
CA THR A 20 -38.69 -9.17 -21.70
C THR A 20 -37.53 -10.16 -21.75
N ILE A 21 -37.05 -10.46 -22.95
CA ILE A 21 -35.91 -11.33 -23.15
C ILE A 21 -34.77 -10.70 -22.36
N LYS A 22 -34.43 -11.29 -21.20
CA LYS A 22 -33.31 -10.81 -20.38
C LYS A 22 -32.03 -11.02 -21.20
N ALA A 23 -31.36 -9.92 -21.51
CA ALA A 23 -30.08 -9.96 -22.19
C ALA A 23 -29.05 -10.71 -21.31
N GLN A 24 -28.17 -11.48 -21.94
CA GLN A 24 -27.24 -12.35 -21.23
C GLN A 24 -25.79 -12.19 -21.68
N ILE A 25 -24.90 -12.49 -20.74
CA ILE A 25 -23.51 -12.86 -20.96
C ILE A 25 -23.50 -14.39 -21.10
N LEU A 26 -23.07 -14.89 -22.25
CA LEU A 26 -22.89 -16.33 -22.48
C LEU A 26 -21.44 -16.71 -22.17
N LEU A 27 -21.24 -17.61 -21.21
CA LEU A 27 -19.97 -18.29 -20.99
C LEU A 27 -19.96 -19.60 -21.77
N ALA A 28 -19.18 -19.64 -22.85
CA ALA A 28 -19.02 -20.77 -23.77
C ALA A 28 -17.68 -21.47 -23.56
N THR A 29 -17.37 -21.80 -22.31
CA THR A 29 -16.13 -22.49 -21.90
C THR A 29 -16.45 -23.62 -20.92
N SER A 30 -15.42 -24.27 -20.39
CA SER A 30 -15.56 -25.30 -19.34
C SER A 30 -15.99 -24.76 -17.98
N GLY A 31 -16.05 -23.44 -17.78
CA GLY A 31 -16.46 -22.82 -16.51
C GLY A 31 -15.43 -22.96 -15.40
N THR A 32 -14.14 -22.75 -15.69
CA THR A 32 -13.13 -22.73 -14.61
C THR A 32 -13.39 -21.55 -13.65
N PRO A 33 -12.91 -21.57 -12.38
CA PRO A 33 -13.16 -20.48 -11.44
C PRO A 33 -12.76 -19.09 -11.94
N VAL A 34 -11.67 -18.99 -12.71
CA VAL A 34 -11.21 -17.74 -13.34
C VAL A 34 -12.18 -17.26 -14.42
N GLU A 35 -12.75 -18.18 -15.20
CA GLU A 35 -13.71 -17.87 -16.27
C GLU A 35 -15.07 -17.44 -15.69
N GLU A 36 -15.54 -18.11 -14.65
CA GLU A 36 -16.74 -17.71 -13.90
C GLU A 36 -16.58 -16.33 -13.27
N TYR A 37 -15.42 -16.09 -12.64
CA TYR A 37 -15.09 -14.78 -12.10
C TYR A 37 -15.06 -13.70 -13.20
N ALA A 38 -14.50 -13.99 -14.38
CA ALA A 38 -14.52 -13.07 -15.52
C ALA A 38 -15.95 -12.68 -15.95
N ALA A 39 -16.88 -13.65 -15.97
CA ALA A 39 -18.29 -13.39 -16.28
C ALA A 39 -18.97 -12.53 -15.20
N ALA A 40 -18.69 -12.80 -13.92
CA ALA A 40 -19.21 -12.03 -12.79
C ALA A 40 -18.68 -10.59 -12.78
N GLU A 41 -17.40 -10.38 -13.06
CA GLU A 41 -16.79 -9.06 -13.17
C GLU A 41 -17.39 -8.26 -14.33
N LEU A 42 -17.58 -8.89 -15.51
CA LEU A 42 -18.25 -8.25 -16.63
C LEU A 42 -19.68 -7.85 -16.25
N GLN A 43 -20.45 -8.75 -15.63
CA GLN A 43 -21.80 -8.45 -15.15
C GLN A 43 -21.81 -7.24 -14.20
N ARG A 44 -20.93 -7.25 -13.19
CA ARG A 44 -20.80 -6.21 -12.17
C ARG A 44 -20.50 -4.85 -12.78
N TYR A 45 -19.42 -4.74 -13.55
CA TYR A 45 -19.01 -3.44 -14.10
C TYR A 45 -19.94 -2.96 -15.19
N TYR A 46 -20.47 -3.87 -16.03
CA TYR A 46 -21.47 -3.50 -17.02
C TYR A 46 -22.73 -2.94 -16.33
N TYR A 47 -23.16 -3.51 -15.20
CA TYR A 47 -24.25 -2.94 -14.40
C TYR A 47 -23.88 -1.57 -13.81
N GLN A 48 -22.68 -1.39 -13.27
CA GLN A 48 -22.23 -0.11 -12.73
C GLN A 48 -22.09 0.99 -13.79
N LEU A 49 -21.77 0.62 -15.03
CA LEU A 49 -21.63 1.54 -16.16
C LEU A 49 -22.99 1.86 -16.82
N SER A 50 -23.83 0.84 -17.02
CA SER A 50 -25.05 0.93 -17.84
C SER A 50 -26.36 1.00 -17.05
N GLY A 51 -26.38 0.52 -15.81
CA GLY A 51 -27.58 0.29 -15.02
C GLY A 51 -28.38 -0.96 -15.43
N ARG A 52 -27.94 -1.72 -16.44
CA ARG A 52 -28.60 -2.94 -16.88
C ARG A 52 -27.85 -4.17 -16.37
N LEU A 53 -28.49 -4.91 -15.46
CA LEU A 53 -27.96 -6.18 -14.99
C LEU A 53 -28.25 -7.28 -16.04
N LEU A 54 -27.19 -7.90 -16.55
CA LEU A 54 -27.27 -9.03 -17.49
C LEU A 54 -27.29 -10.34 -16.72
N SER A 55 -28.00 -11.37 -17.18
CA SER A 55 -27.83 -12.72 -16.62
C SER A 55 -26.54 -13.34 -17.15
N VAL A 56 -25.84 -14.10 -16.31
CA VAL A 56 -24.76 -15.00 -16.77
C VAL A 56 -25.40 -16.35 -17.07
N GLY A 57 -25.11 -16.92 -18.24
CA GLY A 57 -25.59 -18.24 -18.63
C GLY A 57 -24.51 -19.04 -19.33
N HIS A 58 -24.66 -20.37 -19.30
CA HIS A 58 -23.71 -21.32 -19.85
C HIS A 58 -24.27 -22.02 -21.08
N GLY A 59 -23.43 -22.24 -22.09
CA GLY A 59 -23.83 -22.96 -23.31
C GLY A 59 -22.84 -22.80 -24.45
N GLU A 60 -23.00 -23.62 -25.49
CA GLU A 60 -21.99 -23.72 -26.57
C GLU A 60 -22.12 -22.66 -27.67
N VAL A 61 -23.33 -22.13 -27.88
CA VAL A 61 -23.62 -21.21 -28.99
C VAL A 61 -24.51 -20.04 -28.55
N PRO A 62 -24.29 -18.83 -29.11
CA PRO A 62 -25.13 -17.68 -28.80
C PRO A 62 -26.57 -17.87 -29.28
N ASP A 63 -27.51 -17.39 -28.46
CA ASP A 63 -28.94 -17.39 -28.75
C ASP A 63 -29.47 -15.96 -28.96
N ARG A 64 -30.80 -15.81 -29.01
CA ARG A 64 -31.44 -14.49 -29.20
C ARG A 64 -31.31 -13.56 -28.00
N LYS A 65 -30.81 -14.01 -26.85
CA LYS A 65 -30.62 -13.23 -25.63
C LYS A 65 -29.19 -12.73 -25.49
N THR A 66 -28.23 -13.41 -26.13
CA THR A 66 -26.80 -13.13 -25.99
C THR A 66 -26.39 -11.76 -26.51
N GLU A 67 -25.67 -11.01 -25.67
CA GLU A 67 -25.04 -9.74 -26.03
C GLU A 67 -23.52 -9.78 -25.91
N PHE A 68 -23.02 -10.52 -24.93
CA PHE A 68 -21.61 -10.83 -24.77
C PHE A 68 -21.39 -12.33 -24.85
N VAL A 69 -20.33 -12.75 -25.53
CA VAL A 69 -19.85 -14.14 -25.55
C VAL A 69 -18.45 -14.16 -24.96
N LEU A 70 -18.26 -14.90 -23.88
CA LEU A 70 -16.98 -15.18 -23.26
C LEU A 70 -16.59 -16.61 -23.67
N ILE A 71 -15.44 -16.76 -24.32
CA ILE A 71 -15.06 -18.01 -24.98
C ILE A 71 -13.54 -18.21 -25.01
N ARG A 72 -13.07 -19.43 -25.19
CA ARG A 72 -11.65 -19.69 -25.46
C ARG A 72 -11.34 -19.71 -26.96
N LEU A 73 -10.12 -19.33 -27.34
CA LEU A 73 -9.67 -19.32 -28.73
C LEU A 73 -9.65 -20.71 -29.39
N ASP A 74 -9.53 -21.77 -28.60
CA ASP A 74 -9.55 -23.16 -29.04
C ASP A 74 -10.97 -23.76 -29.12
N HIS A 75 -12.01 -23.01 -28.74
CA HIS A 75 -13.39 -23.49 -28.82
C HIS A 75 -13.84 -23.68 -30.29
N PRO A 76 -14.54 -24.76 -30.66
CA PRO A 76 -14.94 -25.05 -32.05
C PRO A 76 -15.73 -23.93 -32.76
N LEU A 77 -16.54 -23.18 -32.01
CA LEU A 77 -17.26 -22.01 -32.53
C LEU A 77 -16.33 -20.94 -33.10
N MET A 78 -15.12 -20.75 -32.54
CA MET A 78 -14.13 -19.80 -33.06
C MET A 78 -13.64 -20.20 -34.44
N THR A 79 -13.42 -21.48 -34.69
CA THR A 79 -13.06 -22.01 -36.01
C THR A 79 -14.21 -21.81 -36.99
N SER A 80 -15.42 -22.19 -36.61
CA SER A 80 -16.63 -21.98 -37.42
C SER A 80 -16.83 -20.51 -37.81
N TRP A 81 -16.62 -19.57 -36.89
CA TRP A 81 -16.74 -18.14 -37.19
C TRP A 81 -15.67 -17.61 -38.14
N LYS A 82 -14.45 -18.16 -38.08
CA LYS A 82 -13.39 -17.82 -39.03
C LYS A 82 -13.73 -18.34 -40.43
N ASP A 83 -14.11 -19.62 -40.53
CA ASP A 83 -14.40 -20.28 -41.80
C ASP A 83 -15.60 -19.67 -42.52
N ASN A 84 -16.62 -19.23 -41.75
CA ASN A 84 -17.82 -18.58 -42.28
C ASN A 84 -17.69 -17.06 -42.45
N GLY A 85 -16.51 -16.48 -42.19
CA GLY A 85 -16.27 -15.03 -42.33
C GLY A 85 -17.01 -14.14 -41.34
N VAL A 86 -17.52 -14.70 -40.23
CA VAL A 86 -18.18 -13.95 -39.15
C VAL A 86 -17.17 -13.13 -38.35
N LEU A 87 -15.96 -13.67 -38.20
CA LEU A 87 -14.86 -13.03 -37.47
C LEU A 87 -13.54 -13.25 -38.22
N SER A 88 -12.78 -12.17 -38.41
CA SER A 88 -11.43 -12.21 -38.96
C SER A 88 -10.41 -11.75 -37.93
N LEU A 89 -9.29 -12.47 -37.82
CA LEU A 89 -8.17 -12.09 -36.97
C LEU A 89 -6.98 -11.56 -37.79
N ALA A 90 -6.26 -10.56 -37.29
CA ALA A 90 -5.00 -10.15 -37.87
C ALA A 90 -3.87 -11.12 -37.48
N SER A 91 -3.88 -11.57 -36.22
CA SER A 91 -3.06 -12.69 -35.73
C SER A 91 -3.80 -13.43 -34.61
N VAL A 92 -3.37 -14.66 -34.30
CA VAL A 92 -3.88 -15.39 -33.14
C VAL A 92 -3.09 -14.95 -31.91
N PRO A 93 -3.74 -14.41 -30.87
CA PRO A 93 -3.04 -14.06 -29.63
C PRO A 93 -2.32 -15.25 -28.98
N GLY A 94 -1.18 -14.98 -28.36
CA GLY A 94 -0.40 -15.96 -27.60
C GLY A 94 -0.98 -16.21 -26.20
N ALA A 95 -0.24 -16.92 -25.34
CA ALA A 95 -0.61 -17.18 -23.94
C ALA A 95 -1.02 -15.89 -23.22
N GLN A 96 -2.07 -15.96 -22.39
CA GLN A 96 -2.70 -14.83 -21.69
C GLN A 96 -3.27 -13.73 -22.62
N GLY A 97 -3.14 -13.88 -23.93
CA GLY A 97 -3.67 -12.96 -24.92
C GLY A 97 -5.18 -13.11 -25.10
N TYR A 98 -5.79 -12.12 -25.75
CA TYR A 98 -7.22 -12.09 -25.97
C TYR A 98 -7.62 -11.35 -27.25
N VAL A 99 -8.88 -11.56 -27.63
CA VAL A 99 -9.56 -10.91 -28.74
C VAL A 99 -10.84 -10.27 -28.22
N ILE A 100 -11.09 -9.01 -28.56
CA ILE A 100 -12.40 -8.37 -28.40
C ILE A 100 -12.92 -7.97 -29.77
N ARG A 101 -14.06 -8.53 -30.18
CA ARG A 101 -14.63 -8.33 -31.53
C ARG A 101 -16.11 -8.05 -31.44
N THR A 102 -16.56 -7.02 -32.13
CA THR A 102 -17.98 -6.87 -32.46
C THR A 102 -18.28 -7.69 -33.71
N VAL A 103 -19.13 -8.71 -33.60
CA VAL A 103 -19.51 -9.60 -34.71
C VAL A 103 -21.00 -9.48 -35.00
N LYS A 104 -21.41 -9.95 -36.19
CA LYS A 104 -22.82 -10.09 -36.57
C LYS A 104 -23.14 -11.56 -36.76
N GLU A 105 -23.84 -12.13 -35.79
CA GLU A 105 -24.26 -13.54 -35.79
C GLU A 105 -25.78 -13.60 -35.98
N LYS A 106 -26.26 -14.35 -36.98
CA LYS A 106 -27.70 -14.53 -37.28
C LYS A 106 -28.50 -13.22 -37.30
N GLY A 107 -27.90 -12.14 -37.81
CA GLY A 107 -28.53 -10.83 -37.94
C GLY A 107 -28.43 -9.91 -36.71
N ARG A 108 -27.87 -10.37 -35.58
CA ARG A 108 -27.70 -9.58 -34.35
C ARG A 108 -26.23 -9.22 -34.14
N GLN A 109 -26.00 -8.00 -33.63
CA GLN A 109 -24.68 -7.55 -33.22
C GLN A 109 -24.40 -7.99 -31.79
N LEU A 110 -23.25 -8.64 -31.55
CA LEU A 110 -22.79 -9.05 -30.22
C LEU A 110 -21.29 -8.79 -30.06
N VAL A 111 -20.80 -8.73 -28.83
CA VAL A 111 -19.36 -8.59 -28.52
C VAL A 111 -18.81 -9.93 -28.05
N VAL A 112 -17.81 -10.44 -28.76
CA VAL A 112 -17.05 -11.64 -28.41
C VAL A 112 -15.79 -11.21 -27.67
N ILE A 113 -15.56 -11.80 -26.51
CA ILE A 113 -14.31 -11.75 -25.75
C ILE A 113 -13.73 -13.16 -25.76
N ALA A 114 -12.66 -13.38 -26.51
CA ALA A 114 -12.04 -14.69 -26.65
C ALA A 114 -10.63 -14.69 -26.04
N GLY A 115 -10.40 -15.50 -25.01
CA GLY A 115 -9.09 -15.66 -24.36
C GLY A 115 -8.29 -16.81 -24.95
N ALA A 116 -6.97 -16.68 -25.04
CA ALA A 116 -6.08 -17.80 -25.36
C ALA A 116 -6.09 -18.87 -24.26
N ASP A 117 -6.27 -18.43 -23.02
CA ASP A 117 -6.49 -19.25 -21.84
C ASP A 117 -7.47 -18.56 -20.87
N ALA A 118 -7.73 -19.15 -19.70
CA ALA A 118 -8.64 -18.59 -18.72
C ALA A 118 -8.20 -17.20 -18.22
N SER A 119 -6.90 -16.98 -18.06
CA SER A 119 -6.36 -15.66 -17.67
C SER A 119 -6.54 -14.65 -18.81
N GLY A 120 -6.28 -15.05 -20.06
CA GLY A 120 -6.54 -14.23 -21.24
C GLY A 120 -8.01 -13.83 -21.36
N LEU A 121 -8.94 -14.73 -21.02
CA LEU A 121 -10.38 -14.41 -21.03
C LEU A 121 -10.70 -13.33 -19.98
N LEU A 122 -10.20 -13.48 -18.75
CA LEU A 122 -10.34 -12.49 -17.69
C LEU A 122 -9.71 -11.14 -18.09
N TYR A 123 -8.52 -11.16 -18.68
CA TYR A 123 -7.85 -9.95 -19.15
C TYR A 123 -8.56 -9.30 -20.34
N GLY A 124 -9.26 -10.07 -21.17
CA GLY A 124 -10.12 -9.55 -22.22
C GLY A 124 -11.35 -8.82 -21.66
N VAL A 125 -11.92 -9.30 -20.55
CA VAL A 125 -12.97 -8.59 -19.81
C VAL A 125 -12.45 -7.26 -19.28
N TYR A 126 -11.31 -7.24 -18.58
CA TYR A 126 -10.73 -5.99 -18.09
C TYR A 126 -10.25 -5.07 -19.22
N GLY A 127 -9.76 -5.63 -20.32
CA GLY A 127 -9.42 -4.88 -21.54
C GLY A 127 -10.64 -4.18 -22.13
N LEU A 128 -11.78 -4.86 -22.21
CA LEU A 128 -13.05 -4.22 -22.61
C LEU A 128 -13.39 -3.05 -21.67
N LEU A 129 -13.40 -3.32 -20.36
CA LEU A 129 -13.82 -2.36 -19.34
C LEU A 129 -12.93 -1.12 -19.31
N GLU A 130 -11.61 -1.31 -19.31
CA GLU A 130 -10.64 -0.24 -19.14
C GLU A 130 -10.38 0.51 -20.46
N ASP A 131 -10.23 -0.21 -21.57
CA ASP A 131 -9.73 0.35 -22.83
C ASP A 131 -10.85 0.84 -23.75
N HIS A 132 -12.06 0.30 -23.59
CA HIS A 132 -13.21 0.62 -24.45
C HIS A 132 -14.39 1.23 -23.70
N LEU A 133 -14.52 0.99 -22.38
CA LEU A 133 -15.63 1.52 -21.58
C LEU A 133 -15.22 2.58 -20.54
N GLY A 134 -13.93 2.91 -20.46
CA GLY A 134 -13.42 4.06 -19.70
C GLY A 134 -13.26 3.83 -18.20
N MET A 135 -13.25 2.57 -17.74
CA MET A 135 -12.81 2.26 -16.37
C MET A 135 -11.31 2.52 -16.21
N ARG A 136 -10.87 2.76 -14.97
CA ARG A 136 -9.47 2.62 -14.56
C ARG A 136 -9.40 1.78 -13.30
N PHE A 137 -8.36 0.94 -13.22
CA PHE A 137 -8.08 0.05 -12.10
C PHE A 137 -6.74 0.44 -11.48
N TYR A 138 -6.75 0.70 -10.17
CA TYR A 138 -5.57 1.00 -9.37
C TYR A 138 -5.61 0.13 -8.10
N MET A 139 -4.49 -0.06 -7.40
CA MET A 139 -4.48 -0.87 -6.17
C MET A 139 -5.35 -0.27 -5.05
N ASN A 140 -5.52 1.06 -5.00
CA ASN A 140 -6.44 1.76 -4.07
C ASN A 140 -7.88 1.85 -4.56
N GLY A 141 -8.23 1.10 -5.61
CA GLY A 141 -9.61 0.88 -6.02
C GLY A 141 -9.92 1.43 -7.41
N ASP A 142 -11.19 1.30 -7.77
CA ASP A 142 -11.63 1.50 -9.15
C ASP A 142 -12.09 2.93 -9.40
N VAL A 143 -11.83 3.43 -10.60
CA VAL A 143 -12.31 4.72 -11.07
C VAL A 143 -13.28 4.52 -12.23
N TYR A 144 -14.50 4.99 -12.01
CA TYR A 144 -15.56 4.95 -13.01
C TYR A 144 -15.57 6.23 -13.85
N PRO A 145 -16.04 6.19 -15.11
CA PRO A 145 -16.38 7.39 -15.85
C PRO A 145 -17.40 8.27 -15.10
N ASP A 146 -17.31 9.60 -15.26
CA ASP A 146 -18.13 10.59 -14.56
C ASP A 146 -19.65 10.32 -14.58
N LYS A 147 -20.15 9.72 -15.67
CA LYS A 147 -21.59 9.50 -15.87
C LYS A 147 -21.90 8.03 -16.07
N LYS A 148 -22.79 7.50 -15.24
CA LYS A 148 -23.53 6.26 -15.52
C LYS A 148 -24.46 6.54 -16.70
N LYS A 149 -24.28 5.86 -17.82
CA LYS A 149 -25.07 6.05 -19.04
C LYS A 149 -25.59 4.71 -19.51
N PRO A 150 -26.90 4.57 -19.80
CA PRO A 150 -27.41 3.37 -20.45
C PRO A 150 -26.59 3.11 -21.71
N GLN A 151 -25.84 2.00 -21.71
CA GLN A 151 -25.08 1.60 -22.89
C GLN A 151 -26.07 1.01 -23.89
N THR A 152 -26.73 1.88 -24.65
CA THR A 152 -27.72 1.49 -25.66
C THR A 152 -27.08 0.88 -26.91
N LYS A 153 -25.79 1.16 -27.14
CA LYS A 153 -24.99 0.54 -28.20
C LYS A 153 -23.52 0.49 -27.76
N LEU A 154 -22.93 -0.70 -27.79
CA LEU A 154 -21.49 -0.87 -27.61
C LEU A 154 -20.75 -0.29 -28.82
N PRO A 155 -19.56 0.32 -28.63
CA PRO A 155 -18.74 0.74 -29.75
C PRO A 155 -18.42 -0.49 -30.62
N PHE A 156 -18.18 -0.25 -31.92
CA PHE A 156 -17.65 -1.30 -32.78
C PHE A 156 -16.19 -1.53 -32.40
N ILE A 157 -15.89 -2.70 -31.84
CA ILE A 157 -14.56 -3.01 -31.28
C ILE A 157 -13.83 -4.01 -32.16
N ARG A 158 -12.57 -3.69 -32.43
CA ARG A 158 -11.59 -4.57 -33.05
C ARG A 158 -10.26 -4.49 -32.28
N ASP A 159 -10.15 -5.22 -31.18
CA ASP A 159 -8.94 -5.34 -30.36
C ASP A 159 -8.38 -6.79 -30.32
N GLU A 160 -7.08 -6.97 -30.49
CA GLU A 160 -6.34 -8.25 -30.46
C GLU A 160 -5.04 -7.99 -29.70
N ARG A 161 -4.79 -8.70 -28.59
CA ARG A 161 -3.65 -8.42 -27.72
C ARG A 161 -2.96 -9.67 -27.21
N THR A 162 -1.64 -9.58 -27.13
CA THR A 162 -0.76 -10.52 -26.42
C THR A 162 0.15 -9.68 -25.54
N PRO A 163 0.30 -9.97 -24.25
CA PRO A 163 1.25 -9.25 -23.42
C PRO A 163 2.69 -9.56 -23.87
N THR A 164 3.57 -8.56 -23.86
CA THR A 164 4.99 -8.74 -24.18
C THR A 164 5.79 -9.40 -23.05
N MET A 165 5.25 -9.38 -21.83
CA MET A 165 5.83 -9.99 -20.63
C MET A 165 4.91 -11.08 -20.12
N THR A 166 5.43 -12.28 -19.86
CA THR A 166 4.66 -13.41 -19.31
C THR A 166 4.33 -13.23 -17.83
N VAL A 167 5.22 -12.56 -17.09
CA VAL A 167 5.07 -12.26 -15.65
C VAL A 167 4.92 -10.74 -15.48
N ARG A 168 3.88 -10.31 -14.75
CA ARG A 168 3.56 -8.90 -14.50
C ARG A 168 3.07 -8.74 -13.07
N GLY A 169 3.67 -7.87 -12.27
CA GLY A 169 3.34 -7.86 -10.85
C GLY A 169 4.00 -6.79 -10.01
N PHE A 170 4.08 -7.07 -8.72
CA PHE A 170 4.78 -6.25 -7.76
C PHE A 170 5.27 -7.09 -6.57
N LEU A 171 6.22 -6.53 -5.84
CA LEU A 171 6.82 -7.05 -4.62
C LEU A 171 6.51 -6.06 -3.49
N PRO A 172 5.43 -6.27 -2.72
CA PRO A 172 5.21 -5.53 -1.48
C PRO A 172 6.23 -6.03 -0.44
N TRP A 173 7.20 -5.19 -0.10
CA TRP A 173 8.35 -5.59 0.72
C TRP A 173 8.01 -5.70 2.22
N THR A 174 8.40 -6.77 2.93
CA THR A 174 7.90 -7.06 4.30
C THR A 174 8.60 -6.36 5.47
N ASN A 175 9.29 -5.23 5.27
CA ASN A 175 10.06 -4.56 6.33
C ASN A 175 9.33 -3.41 7.05
N PHE A 176 8.19 -2.93 6.54
CA PHE A 176 7.54 -1.73 7.07
C PHE A 176 6.01 -1.86 7.20
N PRO A 177 5.40 -1.18 8.18
CA PRO A 177 3.95 -1.15 8.36
C PRO A 177 3.15 -0.63 7.17
N GLN A 178 3.77 0.02 6.21
CA GLN A 178 3.12 0.43 4.96
C GLN A 178 2.89 -0.74 4.00
N SER A 179 3.48 -1.90 4.25
CA SER A 179 3.57 -2.98 3.28
C SER A 179 2.96 -4.29 3.81
N ALA A 180 3.30 -5.41 3.16
CA ALA A 180 2.82 -6.75 3.45
C ALA A 180 3.00 -7.21 4.90
N THR A 181 3.81 -6.49 5.66
CA THR A 181 4.00 -6.65 7.12
C THR A 181 2.68 -6.62 7.90
N ILE A 182 1.71 -5.80 7.52
CA ILE A 182 0.46 -5.62 8.28
C ILE A 182 -0.80 -6.12 7.56
N TYR A 183 -0.65 -6.77 6.41
CA TYR A 183 -1.82 -7.20 5.64
C TYR A 183 -2.55 -8.33 6.36
N SER A 184 -3.80 -8.10 6.72
CA SER A 184 -4.72 -9.15 7.16
C SER A 184 -5.16 -10.02 5.99
N TRP A 185 -5.90 -11.09 6.27
CA TRP A 185 -6.51 -11.90 5.21
C TRP A 185 -7.40 -11.09 4.25
N ASP A 186 -8.19 -10.15 4.78
CA ASP A 186 -9.08 -9.31 3.96
C ASP A 186 -8.27 -8.34 3.06
N ASP A 187 -7.13 -7.85 3.54
CA ASP A 187 -6.22 -7.01 2.73
C ASP A 187 -5.60 -7.83 1.59
N TRP A 188 -5.09 -9.04 1.87
CA TRP A 188 -4.57 -9.94 0.83
C TRP A 188 -5.62 -10.24 -0.25
N ARG A 189 -6.86 -10.55 0.16
CA ARG A 189 -7.95 -10.82 -0.77
C ARG A 189 -8.22 -9.64 -1.71
N TYR A 190 -8.28 -8.43 -1.14
CA TYR A 190 -8.48 -7.20 -1.90
C TYR A 190 -7.32 -6.93 -2.87
N ILE A 191 -6.07 -7.08 -2.41
CA ILE A 191 -4.87 -6.87 -3.20
C ILE A 191 -4.79 -7.82 -4.40
N ILE A 192 -5.11 -9.10 -4.19
CA ILE A 192 -5.13 -10.11 -5.26
C ILE A 192 -6.22 -9.77 -6.29
N ASP A 193 -7.42 -9.38 -5.82
CA ASP A 193 -8.52 -8.95 -6.69
C ASP A 193 -8.10 -7.73 -7.55
N GLN A 194 -7.43 -6.74 -6.96
CA GLN A 194 -6.93 -5.56 -7.71
C GLN A 194 -5.81 -5.92 -8.68
N ALA A 195 -4.87 -6.79 -8.30
CA ALA A 195 -3.80 -7.25 -9.20
C ALA A 195 -4.39 -7.88 -10.47
N ALA A 196 -5.41 -8.74 -10.33
CA ALA A 196 -6.11 -9.34 -11.46
C ALA A 196 -6.84 -8.30 -12.34
N ARG A 197 -7.52 -7.32 -11.72
CA ARG A 197 -8.18 -6.18 -12.43
C ARG A 197 -7.21 -5.35 -13.25
N MET A 198 -6.01 -5.15 -12.72
CA MET A 198 -4.92 -4.46 -13.40
C MET A 198 -4.23 -5.34 -14.47
N ARG A 199 -4.65 -6.59 -14.64
CA ARG A 199 -4.05 -7.60 -15.56
C ARG A 199 -2.60 -7.95 -15.19
N MET A 200 -2.28 -7.83 -13.91
CA MET A 200 -1.12 -8.45 -13.29
C MET A 200 -1.41 -9.92 -13.00
N ASN A 201 -0.36 -10.72 -12.85
CA ASN A 201 -0.45 -12.16 -12.62
C ASN A 201 0.62 -12.67 -11.66
N PHE A 202 1.28 -11.79 -10.92
CA PHE A 202 2.35 -12.17 -10.00
C PHE A 202 2.39 -11.24 -8.79
N ILE A 203 2.50 -11.84 -7.61
CA ILE A 203 2.83 -11.14 -6.36
C ILE A 203 3.99 -11.90 -5.74
N MET A 204 5.06 -11.18 -5.44
CA MET A 204 6.25 -11.72 -4.81
C MET A 204 6.28 -11.27 -3.35
N ILE A 205 6.47 -12.19 -2.41
CA ILE A 205 6.54 -11.87 -0.99
C ILE A 205 7.95 -12.21 -0.52
N HIS A 206 8.68 -11.23 -0.01
CA HIS A 206 9.92 -11.48 0.71
C HIS A 206 9.57 -11.97 2.12
N ASN A 207 10.32 -12.94 2.64
CA ASN A 207 10.19 -13.38 4.04
C ASN A 207 11.57 -13.38 4.68
N TYR A 208 11.79 -12.49 5.64
CA TYR A 208 13.04 -12.41 6.38
C TYR A 208 13.20 -13.62 7.33
N ASN A 209 14.34 -14.29 7.19
CA ASN A 209 14.79 -15.35 8.10
C ASN A 209 16.02 -14.85 8.87
N GLY A 210 15.88 -14.60 10.15
CA GLY A 210 16.98 -14.24 11.06
C GLY A 210 17.49 -12.80 10.99
N PHE A 211 17.13 -12.03 9.97
CA PHE A 211 17.41 -10.59 9.94
C PHE A 211 16.71 -9.88 11.11
N CYS A 212 17.39 -8.90 11.71
CA CYS A 212 16.91 -8.19 12.90
C CYS A 212 16.46 -9.12 14.06
N GLY A 213 17.02 -10.34 14.15
CA GLY A 213 16.82 -11.25 15.27
C GLY A 213 15.46 -11.96 15.31
N HIS A 214 14.74 -12.09 14.18
CA HIS A 214 13.48 -12.82 14.13
C HIS A 214 13.26 -13.54 12.78
N ASN A 215 12.32 -14.49 12.76
CA ASN A 215 11.77 -15.08 11.54
C ASN A 215 10.35 -14.55 11.32
N GLU A 216 10.06 -14.15 10.09
CA GLU A 216 8.71 -13.81 9.66
C GLU A 216 7.82 -15.05 9.53
N LEU A 217 6.50 -14.83 9.49
CA LEU A 217 5.52 -15.91 9.70
C LEU A 217 5.25 -16.80 8.49
N PHE A 218 5.74 -16.47 7.29
CA PHE A 218 5.48 -17.27 6.08
C PHE A 218 6.50 -18.38 5.84
N HIS A 219 7.66 -18.36 6.50
CA HIS A 219 8.58 -19.48 6.50
C HIS A 219 9.29 -19.59 7.85
N ASN A 220 9.02 -20.69 8.58
CA ASN A 220 9.68 -21.02 9.82
C ASN A 220 9.69 -22.55 9.99
N PHE A 221 10.79 -23.11 10.45
CA PHE A 221 11.05 -24.55 10.41
C PHE A 221 11.68 -25.04 11.71
N GLU A 222 11.46 -26.31 12.03
CA GLU A 222 12.08 -26.97 13.18
C GLU A 222 13.36 -27.69 12.76
N TYR A 223 14.42 -27.54 13.56
CA TYR A 223 15.67 -28.27 13.37
C TYR A 223 16.22 -28.71 14.72
N LYS A 224 16.45 -30.03 14.88
CA LYS A 224 16.97 -30.65 16.12
C LYS A 224 16.18 -30.25 17.38
N GLY A 225 14.85 -30.17 17.29
CA GLY A 225 13.99 -29.81 18.42
C GLY A 225 13.90 -28.30 18.69
N HIS A 226 14.59 -27.47 17.90
CA HIS A 226 14.49 -26.01 17.98
C HIS A 226 13.57 -25.47 16.89
N LEU A 227 12.55 -24.72 17.32
CA LEU A 227 11.67 -23.93 16.45
C LEU A 227 11.67 -22.50 16.98
N SER A 228 12.13 -21.56 16.16
CA SER A 228 12.15 -20.15 16.53
C SER A 228 10.74 -19.59 16.74
N ARG A 229 10.59 -18.54 17.54
CA ARG A 229 9.32 -17.84 17.65
C ARG A 229 9.17 -16.95 16.42
N GLY A 230 8.17 -17.25 15.58
CA GLY A 230 7.80 -16.39 14.47
C GLY A 230 7.23 -15.07 14.97
N TRP A 231 7.47 -13.98 14.24
CA TRP A 231 7.04 -12.65 14.61
C TRP A 231 6.67 -11.82 13.39
N MET A 232 5.64 -11.00 13.53
CA MET A 232 5.30 -9.93 12.60
C MET A 232 5.17 -8.62 13.39
N PRO A 233 5.75 -7.52 12.90
CA PRO A 233 5.59 -6.19 13.47
C PRO A 233 4.12 -5.79 13.66
N THR A 234 3.83 -5.16 14.80
CA THR A 234 2.55 -4.55 15.12
C THR A 234 2.76 -3.12 15.61
N ILE A 235 1.71 -2.30 15.67
CA ILE A 235 1.80 -0.91 16.14
C ILE A 235 2.40 -0.80 17.54
N LYS A 236 2.17 -1.79 18.40
CA LYS A 236 2.71 -1.86 19.75
C LYS A 236 4.15 -2.36 19.81
N THR A 237 4.54 -3.28 18.94
CA THR A 237 5.86 -3.92 18.96
C THR A 237 6.90 -3.25 18.05
N GLY A 238 6.46 -2.57 16.99
CA GLY A 238 7.33 -1.90 16.01
C GLY A 238 8.07 -2.86 15.09
N HIS A 239 8.95 -2.34 14.23
CA HIS A 239 9.92 -3.13 13.46
C HIS A 239 11.35 -2.88 13.97
N GLY A 240 12.22 -3.89 13.89
CA GLY A 240 13.66 -3.76 14.12
C GLY A 240 14.40 -2.73 13.24
N TRP A 241 13.80 -2.23 12.16
CA TRP A 241 14.39 -1.22 11.26
C TRP A 241 14.10 0.21 11.72
N CYS A 242 14.47 0.57 12.97
CA CYS A 242 14.27 1.91 13.53
C CYS A 242 12.80 2.40 13.62
N CYS A 243 11.81 1.50 13.54
CA CYS A 243 10.39 1.82 13.67
C CYS A 243 9.87 1.42 15.06
N PRO A 244 9.88 2.31 16.07
CA PRO A 244 9.55 1.93 17.43
C PRO A 244 8.05 1.66 17.59
N GLY A 245 7.71 0.56 18.25
CA GLY A 245 6.34 0.30 18.69
C GLY A 245 5.88 1.30 19.77
N TRP A 246 4.58 1.53 19.86
CA TRP A 246 3.99 2.38 20.90
C TRP A 246 2.57 1.93 21.25
N ASP A 247 2.15 2.15 22.50
CA ASP A 247 0.78 1.85 22.92
C ASP A 247 -0.19 2.71 22.11
N VAL A 248 -1.17 2.08 21.47
CA VAL A 248 -2.20 2.73 20.64
C VAL A 248 -2.86 3.89 21.37
N ASN A 249 -3.06 3.79 22.69
CA ASN A 249 -3.73 4.82 23.48
C ASN A 249 -2.87 6.07 23.73
N GLU A 250 -1.55 6.01 23.48
CA GLU A 250 -0.65 7.16 23.59
C GLU A 250 -0.54 7.95 22.27
N TYR A 251 -1.13 7.45 21.18
CA TYR A 251 -1.14 8.16 19.90
C TYR A 251 -1.93 9.47 20.00
N LEU A 252 -1.27 10.57 19.65
CA LEU A 252 -1.81 11.93 19.72
C LEU A 252 -2.60 12.31 18.45
N PHE A 253 -3.19 13.51 18.45
CA PHE A 253 -3.83 14.13 17.28
C PHE A 253 -4.95 13.30 16.63
N GLY A 254 -5.61 12.44 17.41
CA GLY A 254 -6.72 11.60 16.95
C GLY A 254 -6.30 10.28 16.29
N ALA A 255 -5.00 10.02 16.13
CA ALA A 255 -4.52 8.79 15.51
C ALA A 255 -4.87 7.52 16.30
N SER A 256 -5.01 7.59 17.62
CA SER A 256 -5.49 6.46 18.42
C SER A 256 -6.92 6.02 18.05
N GLY A 257 -7.75 6.94 17.56
CA GLY A 257 -9.19 6.72 17.37
C GLY A 257 -9.57 5.79 16.22
N ILE A 258 -8.65 5.56 15.28
CA ILE A 258 -8.91 4.78 14.06
C ILE A 258 -8.63 3.28 14.21
N TYR A 259 -7.92 2.86 15.26
CA TYR A 259 -7.56 1.46 15.50
C TYR A 259 -8.64 0.69 16.26
N ASP A 260 -8.86 -0.55 15.85
CA ASP A 260 -9.98 -1.40 16.25
C ASP A 260 -9.66 -2.40 17.37
N ASP A 261 -8.45 -2.33 17.90
CA ASP A 261 -7.93 -3.14 19.00
C ASP A 261 -6.85 -2.36 19.79
N TYR A 262 -6.31 -2.93 20.86
CA TYR A 262 -5.20 -2.34 21.63
C TYR A 262 -3.85 -2.48 20.95
N ASP A 263 -3.82 -3.25 19.87
CA ASP A 263 -2.70 -3.42 18.95
C ASP A 263 -3.25 -3.41 17.52
N PHE A 264 -2.40 -3.35 16.51
CA PHE A 264 -2.80 -3.31 15.11
C PHE A 264 -1.68 -3.86 14.23
N GLY A 265 -2.04 -4.71 13.27
CA GLY A 265 -1.11 -5.38 12.38
C GLY A 265 -1.84 -6.50 11.64
N ALA A 266 -1.07 -7.38 11.00
CA ALA A 266 -1.63 -8.57 10.35
C ALA A 266 -2.38 -9.44 11.38
N ASP A 267 -3.54 -9.98 11.02
CA ASP A 267 -4.38 -10.82 11.89
C ASP A 267 -3.64 -12.08 12.39
N TYR A 268 -2.72 -12.62 11.59
CA TYR A 268 -1.80 -13.71 11.99
C TYR A 268 -0.66 -13.26 12.92
N GLY A 269 -0.39 -11.96 13.06
CA GLY A 269 0.57 -11.38 14.01
C GLY A 269 -0.04 -10.99 15.37
N LEU A 270 -1.37 -10.85 15.47
CA LEU A 270 -2.06 -10.35 16.67
C LEU A 270 -2.51 -11.46 17.63
N HIS A 271 -2.62 -11.14 18.92
CA HIS A 271 -3.11 -12.04 19.99
C HIS A 271 -2.33 -13.38 20.07
N ASN A 272 -1.00 -13.30 19.90
CA ASN A 272 -0.11 -14.47 19.87
C ASN A 272 0.62 -14.73 21.20
N GLU A 273 0.38 -13.93 22.25
CA GLU A 273 1.12 -13.96 23.51
C GLU A 273 1.00 -15.31 24.24
N THR A 274 -0.15 -15.99 24.10
CA THR A 274 -0.46 -17.25 24.79
C THR A 274 -0.23 -18.49 23.92
N LEU A 275 0.21 -18.29 22.68
CA LEU A 275 0.44 -19.35 21.68
C LEU A 275 1.89 -19.84 21.70
N THR A 276 2.06 -21.14 21.47
CA THR A 276 3.38 -21.76 21.27
C THR A 276 3.98 -21.37 19.92
N ASN A 277 5.29 -21.56 19.76
CA ASN A 277 5.97 -21.26 18.48
C ASN A 277 5.38 -22.07 17.31
N SER A 278 5.00 -23.34 17.56
CA SER A 278 4.32 -24.17 16.57
C SER A 278 2.96 -23.60 16.19
N GLN A 279 2.12 -23.21 17.16
CA GLN A 279 0.81 -22.62 16.87
C GLN A 279 0.91 -21.30 16.07
N ILE A 280 1.92 -20.48 16.36
CA ILE A 280 2.18 -19.23 15.65
C ILE A 280 2.64 -19.49 14.21
N LYS A 281 3.57 -20.43 14.02
CA LYS A 281 3.99 -20.90 12.69
C LYS A 281 2.77 -21.35 11.88
N GLU A 282 1.92 -22.21 12.45
CA GLU A 282 0.73 -22.73 11.78
C GLU A 282 -0.27 -21.62 11.41
N LYS A 283 -0.39 -20.58 12.24
CA LYS A 283 -1.23 -19.42 11.96
C LYS A 283 -0.77 -18.65 10.70
N GLY A 284 0.54 -18.42 10.59
CA GLY A 284 1.15 -17.81 9.40
C GLY A 284 1.03 -18.67 8.14
N ALA A 285 1.37 -19.95 8.25
CA ALA A 285 1.26 -20.91 7.15
C ALA A 285 -0.18 -21.05 6.63
N THR A 286 -1.16 -21.06 7.52
CA THR A 286 -2.59 -21.10 7.18
C THR A 286 -3.00 -19.93 6.28
N ILE A 287 -2.58 -18.70 6.61
CA ILE A 287 -2.89 -17.53 5.79
C ILE A 287 -2.14 -17.59 4.47
N PHE A 288 -0.86 -17.97 4.46
CA PHE A 288 -0.10 -18.06 3.20
C PHE A 288 -0.67 -19.11 2.24
N ARG A 289 -1.10 -20.29 2.74
CA ARG A 289 -1.81 -21.30 1.93
C ARG A 289 -3.10 -20.73 1.32
N LYS A 290 -3.85 -19.91 2.06
CA LYS A 290 -5.05 -19.23 1.54
C LYS A 290 -4.70 -18.16 0.50
N VAL A 291 -3.62 -17.39 0.72
CA VAL A 291 -3.10 -16.40 -0.25
C VAL A 291 -2.78 -17.08 -1.58
N ILE A 292 -2.00 -18.18 -1.58
CA ILE A 292 -1.66 -18.94 -2.79
C ILE A 292 -2.93 -19.45 -3.48
N ALA A 293 -3.80 -20.14 -2.74
CA ALA A 293 -5.01 -20.74 -3.30
C ALA A 293 -5.93 -19.70 -3.95
N TYR A 294 -6.14 -18.58 -3.27
CA TYR A 294 -7.03 -17.52 -3.75
C TYR A 294 -6.42 -16.75 -4.91
N ALA A 295 -5.10 -16.53 -4.92
CA ALA A 295 -4.39 -15.96 -6.06
C ALA A 295 -4.62 -16.78 -7.33
N HIS A 296 -4.57 -18.11 -7.24
CA HIS A 296 -4.84 -18.99 -8.39
C HIS A 296 -6.28 -18.88 -8.91
N LEU A 297 -7.28 -18.64 -8.03
CA LEU A 297 -8.67 -18.35 -8.45
C LEU A 297 -8.82 -17.02 -9.22
N ARG A 298 -7.76 -16.20 -9.25
CA ARG A 298 -7.71 -14.92 -9.96
C ARG A 298 -6.66 -14.91 -11.08
N GLY A 299 -6.03 -16.05 -11.35
CA GLY A 299 -4.96 -16.16 -12.34
C GLY A 299 -3.67 -15.43 -11.93
N VAL A 300 -3.48 -15.21 -10.62
CA VAL A 300 -2.30 -14.58 -10.02
C VAL A 300 -1.42 -15.66 -9.41
N LYS A 301 -0.12 -15.61 -9.70
CA LYS A 301 0.91 -16.50 -9.17
C LYS A 301 1.56 -15.89 -7.93
N ILE A 302 2.02 -16.73 -7.01
CA ILE A 302 2.70 -16.29 -5.79
C ILE A 302 4.16 -16.74 -5.80
N GLY A 303 5.06 -15.79 -5.50
CA GLY A 303 6.47 -16.07 -5.23
C GLY A 303 6.80 -15.91 -3.75
N LEU A 304 7.57 -16.84 -3.18
CA LEU A 304 8.15 -16.72 -1.85
C LEU A 304 9.65 -16.45 -1.98
N GLY A 305 10.11 -15.31 -1.48
CA GLY A 305 11.51 -14.91 -1.43
C GLY A 305 12.12 -15.18 -0.06
N LEU A 306 13.31 -15.78 -0.02
CA LEU A 306 14.02 -16.08 1.22
C LEU A 306 15.50 -15.69 1.11
N ASP A 307 16.03 -15.00 2.12
CA ASP A 307 17.45 -14.92 2.38
C ASP A 307 17.98 -16.29 2.81
N ILE A 308 18.27 -17.16 1.83
CA ILE A 308 18.56 -18.57 2.08
C ILE A 308 19.84 -18.79 2.90
N ASP A 309 20.75 -17.81 2.90
CA ASP A 309 22.03 -17.89 3.61
C ASP A 309 22.04 -17.18 4.98
N VAL A 310 20.87 -16.79 5.49
CA VAL A 310 20.72 -16.19 6.82
C VAL A 310 19.94 -17.12 7.73
N LEU A 311 20.46 -17.31 8.94
CA LEU A 311 19.90 -18.18 9.95
C LEU A 311 20.03 -17.54 11.32
N LEU A 312 18.99 -17.71 12.15
CA LEU A 312 19.00 -17.29 13.54
C LEU A 312 20.13 -18.03 14.32
N PRO A 313 20.94 -17.33 15.12
CA PRO A 313 22.02 -17.96 15.90
C PRO A 313 21.56 -19.11 16.81
N GLU A 314 20.30 -19.10 17.24
CA GLU A 314 19.67 -20.11 18.10
C GLU A 314 19.63 -21.50 17.48
N TYR A 315 19.69 -21.62 16.14
CA TYR A 315 19.80 -22.90 15.45
C TYR A 315 21.17 -23.57 15.61
N GLN A 316 22.18 -22.84 16.10
CA GLN A 316 23.54 -23.35 16.41
C GLN A 316 24.17 -24.14 15.25
N THR A 317 23.95 -23.69 14.02
CA THR A 317 24.52 -24.28 12.82
C THR A 317 24.71 -23.22 11.75
N GLU A 318 25.48 -23.57 10.73
CA GLU A 318 25.70 -22.70 9.57
C GLU A 318 24.62 -22.95 8.52
N PRO A 319 24.24 -21.92 7.74
CA PRO A 319 23.19 -22.02 6.72
C PRO A 319 23.53 -23.00 5.59
N ASP A 320 24.83 -23.30 5.35
CA ASP A 320 25.28 -24.26 4.32
C ASP A 320 25.31 -25.72 4.81
N ASN A 321 24.80 -26.00 6.01
CA ASN A 321 24.61 -27.36 6.49
C ASN A 321 23.48 -28.08 5.73
N ARG A 322 23.79 -29.21 5.10
CA ARG A 322 22.82 -29.98 4.30
C ARG A 322 21.55 -30.37 5.06
N GLU A 323 21.66 -30.70 6.34
CA GLU A 323 20.48 -31.10 7.13
C GLU A 323 19.57 -29.91 7.45
N VAL A 324 20.12 -28.69 7.60
CA VAL A 324 19.29 -27.49 7.82
C VAL A 324 18.63 -27.04 6.52
N ILE A 325 19.35 -27.10 5.39
CA ILE A 325 18.79 -26.85 4.05
C ILE A 325 17.63 -27.81 3.78
N LYS A 326 17.82 -29.10 4.07
CA LYS A 326 16.78 -30.11 3.91
C LYS A 326 15.55 -29.81 4.79
N ALA A 327 15.73 -29.37 6.03
CA ALA A 327 14.63 -28.98 6.91
C ALA A 327 13.83 -27.80 6.33
N GLN A 328 14.52 -26.75 5.88
CA GLN A 328 13.90 -25.58 5.23
C GLN A 328 13.11 -25.97 3.97
N VAL A 329 13.72 -26.72 3.07
CA VAL A 329 13.08 -27.13 1.81
C VAL A 329 11.90 -28.07 2.07
N THR A 330 12.04 -29.00 3.03
CA THR A 330 10.95 -29.89 3.41
C THR A 330 9.75 -29.11 3.92
N GLU A 331 9.98 -28.09 4.74
CA GLU A 331 8.94 -27.19 5.23
C GLU A 331 8.20 -26.52 4.07
N ILE A 332 8.92 -25.87 3.14
CA ILE A 332 8.33 -25.19 1.98
C ILE A 332 7.52 -26.17 1.13
N ALA A 333 8.10 -27.31 0.77
CA ALA A 333 7.48 -28.26 -0.15
C ALA A 333 6.25 -28.94 0.45
N CYS A 334 6.23 -29.17 1.77
CA CYS A 334 5.10 -29.76 2.47
C CYS A 334 3.99 -28.74 2.73
N GLU A 335 4.32 -27.52 3.18
CA GLU A 335 3.34 -26.50 3.52
C GLU A 335 2.74 -25.83 2.28
N TYR A 336 3.55 -25.62 1.24
CA TYR A 336 3.16 -24.87 0.05
C TYR A 336 3.38 -25.68 -1.24
N PRO A 337 2.71 -26.83 -1.41
CA PRO A 337 2.85 -27.66 -2.60
C PRO A 337 2.40 -26.95 -3.90
N GLU A 338 1.58 -25.90 -3.77
CA GLU A 338 1.04 -25.08 -4.86
C GLU A 338 1.88 -23.81 -5.11
N LEU A 339 3.03 -23.63 -4.46
CA LEU A 339 3.89 -22.45 -4.68
C LEU A 339 4.36 -22.37 -6.14
N ASP A 340 4.19 -21.22 -6.79
CA ASP A 340 4.61 -21.05 -8.19
C ASP A 340 6.12 -20.81 -8.31
N TYR A 341 6.67 -19.95 -7.43
CA TYR A 341 8.08 -19.54 -7.47
C TYR A 341 8.72 -19.52 -6.09
N LEU A 342 9.91 -20.10 -5.99
CA LEU A 342 10.84 -19.86 -4.89
C LEU A 342 11.95 -18.92 -5.38
N LEU A 343 12.12 -17.78 -4.72
CA LEU A 343 13.17 -16.82 -5.02
C LEU A 343 14.26 -16.91 -3.96
N CYS A 344 15.42 -17.42 -4.35
CA CYS A 344 16.60 -17.52 -3.49
C CYS A 344 17.33 -16.17 -3.49
N PHE A 345 17.22 -15.41 -2.40
CA PHE A 345 17.87 -14.12 -2.27
C PHE A 345 19.34 -14.27 -1.93
N GLN A 346 20.17 -13.46 -2.58
CA GLN A 346 21.50 -13.09 -2.07
C GLN A 346 21.31 -12.03 -0.99
N SER A 347 21.53 -12.41 0.27
CA SER A 347 21.29 -11.53 1.41
C SER A 347 22.08 -10.22 1.37
N GLU A 348 21.55 -9.24 2.11
CA GLU A 348 22.13 -7.91 2.21
C GLU A 348 23.46 -7.91 2.98
N GLY A 349 24.38 -7.02 2.60
CA GLY A 349 25.67 -6.84 3.27
C GLY A 349 26.89 -6.96 2.36
N GLN A 350 28.06 -7.21 2.95
CA GLN A 350 29.33 -7.27 2.22
C GLN A 350 29.44 -8.56 1.41
N LYS A 351 29.32 -8.45 0.08
CA LYS A 351 29.41 -9.58 -0.87
C LYS A 351 30.85 -9.81 -1.34
N ASN A 352 31.63 -10.54 -0.54
CA ASN A 352 33.00 -10.96 -0.89
C ASN A 352 33.03 -12.39 -1.49
N GLU A 353 34.22 -12.87 -1.87
CA GLU A 353 34.39 -14.21 -2.46
C GLU A 353 33.88 -15.34 -1.52
N ALA A 354 34.12 -15.21 -0.21
CA ALA A 354 33.67 -16.18 0.78
C ALA A 354 32.14 -16.23 0.90
N PHE A 355 31.49 -15.05 0.83
CA PHE A 355 30.03 -14.94 0.78
C PHE A 355 29.47 -15.71 -0.42
N TYR A 356 29.95 -15.43 -1.63
CA TYR A 356 29.44 -16.09 -2.84
C TYR A 356 29.71 -17.60 -2.82
N ALA A 357 30.86 -18.03 -2.32
CA ALA A 357 31.18 -19.45 -2.19
C ALA A 357 30.24 -20.15 -1.20
N ARG A 358 29.89 -19.52 -0.07
CA ARG A 358 28.93 -20.06 0.90
C ARG A 358 27.51 -20.06 0.34
N TRP A 359 27.04 -18.91 -0.15
CA TRP A 359 25.72 -18.76 -0.75
C TRP A 359 25.50 -19.78 -1.86
N ARG A 360 26.52 -20.04 -2.69
CA ARG A 360 26.45 -21.06 -3.74
C ARG A 360 26.16 -22.46 -3.20
N ARG A 361 26.86 -22.89 -2.14
CA ARG A 361 26.63 -24.20 -1.52
C ARG A 361 25.21 -24.31 -0.97
N VAL A 362 24.70 -23.23 -0.36
CA VAL A 362 23.31 -23.17 0.12
C VAL A 362 22.35 -23.30 -1.06
N PHE A 363 22.54 -22.49 -2.10
CA PHE A 363 21.72 -22.49 -3.31
C PHE A 363 21.68 -23.87 -3.97
N ASP A 364 22.82 -24.55 -4.11
CA ASP A 364 22.89 -25.89 -4.70
C ASP A 364 22.01 -26.88 -3.93
N GLY A 365 22.09 -26.87 -2.60
CA GLY A 365 21.26 -27.72 -1.76
C GLY A 365 19.77 -27.38 -1.89
N PHE A 366 19.42 -26.09 -1.88
CA PHE A 366 18.03 -25.65 -2.09
C PHE A 366 17.50 -26.07 -3.46
N TYR A 367 18.28 -25.87 -4.52
CA TYR A 367 17.93 -26.22 -5.88
C TYR A 367 17.71 -27.73 -6.03
N GLU A 368 18.67 -28.55 -5.61
CA GLU A 368 18.58 -30.01 -5.72
C GLU A 368 17.39 -30.58 -4.95
N GLU A 369 17.18 -30.14 -3.70
CA GLU A 369 16.08 -30.65 -2.88
C GLU A 369 14.71 -30.15 -3.36
N MET A 370 14.59 -28.89 -3.81
CA MET A 370 13.33 -28.39 -4.38
C MET A 370 12.98 -29.10 -5.69
N LYS A 371 13.95 -29.35 -6.58
CA LYS A 371 13.72 -30.13 -7.79
C LYS A 371 13.28 -31.56 -7.48
N ARG A 372 13.74 -32.14 -6.36
CA ARG A 372 13.33 -33.46 -5.91
C ARG A 372 11.93 -33.47 -5.29
N MET A 373 11.59 -32.48 -4.47
CA MET A 373 10.36 -32.48 -3.65
C MET A 373 9.19 -31.73 -4.28
N SER A 374 9.46 -30.64 -4.99
CA SER A 374 8.46 -29.79 -5.65
C SER A 374 8.93 -29.39 -7.06
N PRO A 375 9.02 -30.35 -8.01
CA PRO A 375 9.55 -30.10 -9.35
C PRO A 375 8.74 -29.09 -10.18
N SER A 376 7.49 -28.81 -9.79
CA SER A 376 6.64 -27.78 -10.40
C SER A 376 6.99 -26.36 -9.97
N THR A 377 7.59 -26.19 -8.78
CA THR A 377 8.01 -24.86 -8.29
C THR A 377 9.17 -24.38 -9.14
N ARG A 378 9.03 -23.20 -9.76
CA ARG A 378 10.12 -22.58 -10.51
C ARG A 378 11.07 -21.87 -9.54
N ILE A 379 12.36 -21.89 -9.84
CA ILE A 379 13.39 -21.30 -8.97
C ILE A 379 13.95 -20.05 -9.65
N ALA A 380 14.00 -18.96 -8.90
CA ALA A 380 14.66 -17.72 -9.30
C ALA A 380 15.75 -17.34 -8.30
N VAL A 381 16.70 -16.54 -8.75
CA VAL A 381 17.66 -15.85 -7.88
C VAL A 381 17.33 -14.37 -7.87
N SER A 382 17.36 -13.77 -6.68
CA SER A 382 17.02 -12.36 -6.46
C SER A 382 17.97 -11.69 -5.47
N GLY A 383 17.75 -10.39 -5.23
CA GLY A 383 18.56 -9.52 -4.39
C GLY A 383 19.00 -8.24 -5.11
N TRP A 384 19.58 -7.32 -4.36
CA TRP A 384 20.06 -6.03 -4.85
C TRP A 384 21.19 -6.21 -5.87
N GLY A 385 20.93 -5.83 -7.13
CA GLY A 385 21.89 -5.78 -8.23
C GLY A 385 22.66 -7.08 -8.45
N LEU A 386 22.05 -8.07 -9.12
CA LEU A 386 22.74 -9.33 -9.46
C LEU A 386 23.82 -9.10 -10.52
N THR A 387 25.06 -9.51 -10.22
CA THR A 387 26.15 -9.45 -11.19
C THR A 387 26.10 -10.64 -12.15
N PRO A 388 26.58 -10.49 -13.40
CA PRO A 388 26.68 -11.61 -14.34
C PRO A 388 27.46 -12.80 -13.77
N GLU A 389 28.58 -12.52 -13.10
CA GLU A 389 29.44 -13.54 -12.49
C GLU A 389 28.69 -14.35 -11.43
N SER A 390 27.79 -13.71 -10.68
CA SER A 390 27.02 -14.37 -9.62
C SER A 390 25.99 -15.37 -10.15
N VAL A 391 25.59 -15.26 -11.42
CA VAL A 391 24.54 -16.11 -12.02
C VAL A 391 25.03 -17.04 -13.12
N ASN A 392 26.18 -16.78 -13.73
CA ASN A 392 26.70 -17.54 -14.88
C ASN A 392 26.89 -19.04 -14.57
N SER A 393 27.19 -19.39 -13.31
CA SER A 393 27.39 -20.77 -12.86
C SER A 393 26.09 -21.50 -12.48
N LEU A 394 24.93 -20.83 -12.47
CA LEU A 394 23.66 -21.44 -12.05
C LEU A 394 23.10 -22.38 -13.14
N PRO A 395 22.24 -23.36 -12.82
CA PRO A 395 21.52 -24.16 -13.81
C PRO A 395 20.73 -23.29 -14.80
N GLU A 396 20.65 -23.66 -16.09
CA GLU A 396 20.09 -22.83 -17.17
C GLU A 396 18.61 -22.43 -16.96
N ASP A 397 17.83 -23.25 -16.25
CA ASP A 397 16.41 -23.03 -15.99
C ASP A 397 16.13 -22.07 -14.81
N VAL A 398 17.17 -21.64 -14.10
CA VAL A 398 17.07 -20.65 -13.02
C VAL A 398 16.85 -19.26 -13.58
N ILE A 399 15.80 -18.60 -13.09
CA ILE A 399 15.39 -17.26 -13.51
C ILE A 399 16.25 -16.20 -12.80
N CYS A 400 16.66 -15.17 -13.53
CA CYS A 400 17.30 -13.98 -12.95
C CYS A 400 16.23 -12.92 -12.66
N ALA A 401 15.96 -12.65 -11.39
CA ALA A 401 14.98 -11.66 -10.95
C ALA A 401 15.62 -10.65 -9.96
N PRO A 402 16.60 -9.83 -10.39
CA PRO A 402 17.24 -8.87 -9.52
C PRO A 402 16.25 -7.80 -9.07
N ILE A 403 16.61 -7.12 -7.98
CA ILE A 403 16.04 -5.84 -7.63
C ILE A 403 17.03 -4.78 -8.10
N SER A 404 16.53 -3.78 -8.83
CA SER A 404 17.35 -2.69 -9.35
C SER A 404 18.18 -2.06 -8.23
N TYR A 405 19.47 -1.82 -8.47
CA TYR A 405 20.34 -1.18 -7.47
C TYR A 405 19.97 0.30 -7.25
N TYR A 406 19.08 0.57 -6.30
CA TYR A 406 18.65 1.91 -5.89
C TYR A 406 18.18 2.82 -7.05
N SER A 407 17.53 2.26 -8.07
CA SER A 407 17.15 2.98 -9.29
C SER A 407 15.65 2.82 -9.62
N ALA A 408 15.07 3.80 -10.31
CA ALA A 408 13.74 3.65 -10.92
C ALA A 408 13.83 2.95 -12.30
N ALA A 409 15.04 2.72 -12.82
CA ALA A 409 15.32 1.83 -13.94
C ALA A 409 15.58 0.38 -13.45
N PHE A 410 16.07 -0.48 -14.33
CA PHE A 410 16.50 -1.86 -14.03
C PHE A 410 17.56 -2.32 -15.03
N GLU A 411 18.32 -3.36 -14.66
CA GLU A 411 19.47 -3.85 -15.43
C GLU A 411 19.06 -4.39 -16.82
N PRO A 412 19.87 -4.19 -17.87
CA PRO A 412 19.57 -4.79 -19.17
C PRO A 412 19.77 -6.31 -19.09
N GLY A 413 18.72 -7.09 -19.38
CA GLY A 413 18.77 -8.55 -19.26
C GLY A 413 19.81 -9.24 -20.15
N SER A 414 20.38 -8.55 -21.15
CA SER A 414 21.48 -9.05 -21.98
C SER A 414 22.72 -9.44 -21.16
N VAL A 415 22.91 -8.88 -19.97
CA VAL A 415 24.03 -9.23 -19.08
C VAL A 415 23.90 -10.64 -18.51
N TYR A 416 22.71 -11.24 -18.59
CA TYR A 416 22.41 -12.62 -18.14
C TYR A 416 22.37 -13.63 -19.29
N GLY A 417 22.87 -13.26 -20.47
CA GLY A 417 22.91 -14.12 -21.65
C GLY A 417 21.51 -14.48 -22.17
N SER A 418 21.24 -15.76 -22.39
CA SER A 418 19.95 -16.27 -22.89
C SER A 418 18.96 -16.66 -21.80
N ARG A 419 19.31 -16.50 -20.51
CA ARG A 419 18.46 -16.88 -19.38
C ARG A 419 17.21 -16.01 -19.31
N GLU A 420 16.15 -16.59 -18.75
CA GLU A 420 14.95 -15.81 -18.43
C GLU A 420 15.27 -14.75 -17.38
N TYR A 421 14.91 -13.50 -17.69
CA TYR A 421 15.16 -12.33 -16.85
C TYR A 421 13.86 -11.59 -16.52
N TRP A 422 13.74 -11.10 -15.29
CA TRP A 422 12.63 -10.25 -14.86
C TRP A 422 13.14 -8.87 -14.44
N GLY A 423 12.63 -7.82 -15.10
CA GLY A 423 12.92 -6.43 -14.74
C GLY A 423 12.14 -6.01 -13.49
N CYS A 424 12.84 -5.47 -12.50
CA CYS A 424 12.28 -5.00 -11.24
C CYS A 424 12.75 -3.57 -10.91
N PRO A 425 12.11 -2.53 -11.47
CA PRO A 425 12.29 -1.17 -10.99
C PRO A 425 11.79 -1.03 -9.55
N TRP A 426 12.40 -0.12 -8.82
CA TRP A 426 11.87 0.32 -7.54
C TRP A 426 10.98 1.55 -7.71
N LEU A 427 9.75 1.48 -7.21
CA LEU A 427 8.80 2.58 -7.39
C LEU A 427 9.12 3.77 -6.49
N GLU A 428 9.82 3.54 -5.39
CA GLU A 428 10.16 4.45 -4.29
C GLU A 428 11.65 4.24 -3.94
N ARG A 429 12.27 4.92 -2.96
CA ARG A 429 13.69 4.67 -2.60
C ARG A 429 13.91 4.84 -1.10
N ASP A 430 14.82 4.04 -0.51
CA ASP A 430 15.25 4.07 0.91
C ASP A 430 15.70 5.45 1.42
N PHE A 431 15.99 6.37 0.51
CA PHE A 431 16.54 7.69 0.79
C PHE A 431 16.23 8.63 -0.39
N ASN A 432 16.16 9.94 -0.12
CA ASN A 432 15.90 10.98 -1.13
C ASN A 432 14.59 10.78 -1.94
N SER A 433 13.70 9.92 -1.47
CA SER A 433 12.31 9.84 -1.92
C SER A 433 11.46 10.23 -0.74
N SER A 434 10.61 11.25 -0.91
CA SER A 434 9.59 11.53 0.10
C SER A 434 8.62 10.38 0.13
N GLU A 435 8.89 9.39 0.96
CA GLU A 435 7.96 8.29 1.19
C GLU A 435 6.61 8.79 1.70
N TYR A 436 6.53 10.01 2.26
CA TYR A 436 5.33 10.42 2.99
C TYR A 436 4.75 11.77 2.60
N TYR A 437 5.44 12.63 1.84
CA TYR A 437 5.00 14.02 1.71
C TYR A 437 4.81 14.52 0.28
N TYR A 438 5.60 14.12 -0.72
CA TYR A 438 5.61 14.93 -1.94
C TYR A 438 5.71 14.31 -3.36
N PRO A 439 6.76 13.62 -3.86
CA PRO A 439 6.85 13.41 -5.29
C PRO A 439 6.01 12.21 -5.74
N TYR A 440 4.98 12.52 -6.53
CA TYR A 440 4.34 11.55 -7.41
C TYR A 440 5.31 11.08 -8.50
N ASN A 441 6.14 11.98 -9.04
CA ASN A 441 7.12 11.68 -10.08
C ASN A 441 8.50 11.34 -9.49
N VAL A 442 8.58 10.16 -8.89
CA VAL A 442 9.82 9.52 -8.43
C VAL A 442 10.54 8.88 -9.63
N ASP A 443 10.92 9.70 -10.61
CA ASP A 443 11.68 9.31 -11.80
C ASP A 443 11.00 8.24 -12.69
N LEU A 444 9.68 8.33 -12.90
CA LEU A 444 8.94 7.38 -13.79
C LEU A 444 9.51 7.36 -15.22
N SER A 445 10.09 8.47 -15.69
CA SER A 445 10.76 8.55 -16.99
C SER A 445 11.90 7.52 -17.13
N GLU A 446 12.61 7.20 -16.04
CA GLU A 446 13.67 6.17 -16.05
C GLU A 446 13.09 4.78 -16.26
N THR A 447 12.00 4.44 -15.57
CA THR A 447 11.28 3.18 -15.75
C THR A 447 10.77 3.03 -17.18
N ILE A 448 10.22 4.11 -17.76
CA ILE A 448 9.72 4.13 -19.14
C ILE A 448 10.86 3.87 -20.13
N ARG A 449 12.00 4.55 -19.94
CA ARG A 449 13.18 4.37 -20.78
C ARG A 449 13.70 2.93 -20.69
N ALA A 450 13.91 2.42 -19.48
CA ALA A 450 14.43 1.06 -19.24
C ALA A 450 13.53 -0.03 -19.85
N PHE A 451 12.20 0.10 -19.70
CA PHE A 451 11.25 -0.81 -20.36
C PHE A 451 11.28 -0.69 -21.88
N GLY A 452 11.44 0.52 -22.40
CA GLY A 452 11.61 0.75 -23.83
C GLY A 452 12.88 0.12 -24.41
N ASP A 453 13.90 -0.08 -23.58
CA ASP A 453 15.20 -0.64 -23.94
C ASP A 453 15.36 -2.11 -23.46
N ALA A 454 14.25 -2.74 -23.03
CA ALA A 454 14.23 -4.10 -22.52
C ALA A 454 14.80 -5.12 -23.52
N SER A 455 15.62 -6.05 -23.01
CA SER A 455 16.24 -7.08 -23.81
C SER A 455 15.26 -8.20 -24.20
N PRO A 456 15.49 -8.93 -25.31
CA PRO A 456 14.58 -9.99 -25.77
C PRO A 456 14.37 -11.16 -24.79
N ASN A 457 15.29 -11.38 -23.85
CA ASN A 457 15.19 -12.41 -22.82
C ASN A 457 14.43 -11.95 -21.55
N MET A 458 13.97 -10.69 -21.51
CA MET A 458 13.11 -10.21 -20.43
C MET A 458 11.71 -10.79 -20.59
N ASN A 459 11.27 -11.58 -19.62
CA ASN A 459 9.97 -12.26 -19.63
C ASN A 459 9.07 -11.86 -18.45
N GLY A 460 9.63 -11.11 -17.48
CA GLY A 460 8.92 -10.60 -16.34
C GLY A 460 9.13 -9.10 -16.16
N PHE A 461 8.07 -8.41 -15.74
CA PHE A 461 8.12 -7.01 -15.37
C PHE A 461 7.27 -6.79 -14.11
N TYR A 462 7.92 -6.68 -12.97
CA TYR A 462 7.28 -6.42 -11.68
C TYR A 462 7.99 -5.25 -11.00
N ALA A 463 7.48 -4.71 -9.91
CA ALA A 463 8.16 -3.61 -9.24
C ALA A 463 8.23 -3.80 -7.72
N LEU A 464 9.36 -3.40 -7.13
CA LEU A 464 9.49 -3.30 -5.68
C LEU A 464 8.73 -2.07 -5.20
N THR A 465 7.94 -2.24 -4.15
CA THR A 465 7.12 -1.18 -3.57
C THR A 465 6.95 -1.39 -2.07
N TRP A 466 6.85 -0.30 -1.31
CA TRP A 466 6.47 -0.34 0.10
C TRP A 466 5.01 0.01 0.31
N ARG A 467 4.43 0.72 -0.65
CA ARG A 467 3.02 1.11 -0.63
C ARG A 467 2.27 0.44 -1.77
N LEU A 468 0.95 0.55 -1.73
CA LEU A 468 0.09 0.08 -2.82
C LEU A 468 -0.50 1.25 -3.60
N ALA A 469 -0.66 2.40 -2.96
CA ALA A 469 -1.54 3.46 -3.41
C ALA A 469 -0.81 4.80 -3.56
N ASP A 470 -1.57 5.89 -3.52
CA ASP A 470 -1.03 7.20 -3.22
C ASP A 470 -0.18 7.79 -4.35
N ALA A 471 1.04 8.26 -4.06
CA ALA A 471 1.93 8.88 -5.03
C ALA A 471 2.38 7.90 -6.14
N ILE A 472 2.34 6.58 -5.87
CA ILE A 472 2.84 5.54 -6.78
C ILE A 472 1.76 4.92 -7.68
N SER A 473 0.46 5.17 -7.42
CA SER A 473 -0.65 4.63 -8.23
C SER A 473 -0.43 4.76 -9.75
N PRO A 474 -0.02 5.92 -10.31
CA PRO A 474 0.26 6.04 -11.74
C PRO A 474 1.44 5.17 -12.22
N LYS A 475 2.47 4.96 -11.40
CA LYS A 475 3.60 4.09 -11.73
C LYS A 475 3.19 2.62 -11.70
N MET A 476 2.48 2.19 -10.65
CA MET A 476 1.94 0.83 -10.56
C MET A 476 1.01 0.52 -11.73
N TRP A 477 0.18 1.49 -12.13
CA TRP A 477 -0.62 1.40 -13.34
C TRP A 477 0.26 1.24 -14.59
N TYR A 478 1.32 2.04 -14.75
CA TYR A 478 2.27 1.88 -15.86
C TYR A 478 2.88 0.46 -15.91
N ILE A 479 3.34 -0.09 -14.77
CA ILE A 479 3.87 -1.47 -14.70
C ILE A 479 2.85 -2.48 -15.21
N SER A 480 1.59 -2.33 -14.82
CA SER A 480 0.49 -3.21 -15.27
C SER A 480 0.15 -3.04 -16.76
N LYS A 481 0.32 -1.83 -17.28
CA LYS A 481 -0.21 -1.40 -18.58
C LYS A 481 0.80 -1.59 -19.70
N ALA A 482 2.04 -1.14 -19.52
CA ALA A 482 3.06 -1.09 -20.56
C ALA A 482 3.24 -2.41 -21.34
N PRO A 483 3.20 -3.61 -20.71
CA PRO A 483 3.32 -4.88 -21.44
C PRO A 483 2.22 -5.18 -22.46
N TRP A 484 1.09 -4.47 -22.43
CA TRP A 484 -0.05 -4.71 -23.31
C TRP A 484 -0.08 -3.80 -24.54
N TYR A 485 0.83 -2.83 -24.64
CA TYR A 485 0.76 -1.74 -25.59
C TYR A 485 2.08 -1.50 -26.31
N LYS A 486 1.98 -0.85 -27.47
CA LYS A 486 3.15 -0.32 -28.15
C LYS A 486 3.72 0.87 -27.36
N ARG A 487 5.03 1.04 -27.46
CA ARG A 487 5.80 2.05 -26.72
C ARG A 487 5.22 3.46 -26.87
N GLU A 488 4.73 3.84 -28.05
CA GLU A 488 4.29 5.22 -28.34
C GLU A 488 3.05 5.68 -27.54
N VAL A 489 2.31 4.72 -26.95
CA VAL A 489 1.09 5.01 -26.17
C VAL A 489 1.44 5.64 -24.81
N LEU A 490 2.50 5.15 -24.15
CA LEU A 490 2.93 5.55 -22.80
C LEU A 490 4.45 5.82 -22.77
N ASP A 491 4.93 6.64 -23.70
CA ASP A 491 6.37 6.91 -23.90
C ASP A 491 6.93 8.05 -23.03
N SER A 492 6.11 8.71 -22.22
CA SER A 492 6.55 9.78 -21.31
C SER A 492 5.81 9.77 -19.98
N SER A 493 6.47 10.23 -18.91
CA SER A 493 5.86 10.35 -17.58
C SER A 493 4.66 11.29 -17.64
N GLU A 494 4.76 12.41 -18.37
CA GLU A 494 3.68 13.38 -18.53
C GLU A 494 2.41 12.74 -19.08
N LYS A 495 2.50 11.87 -20.11
CA LYS A 495 1.33 11.15 -20.64
C LYS A 495 0.69 10.24 -19.58
N VAL A 496 1.51 9.51 -18.81
CA VAL A 496 1.03 8.61 -17.75
C VAL A 496 0.32 9.40 -16.64
N TYR A 497 0.97 10.43 -16.12
CA TYR A 497 0.38 11.29 -15.08
C TYR A 497 -0.84 12.06 -15.57
N ARG A 498 -0.87 12.45 -16.84
CA ARG A 498 -2.04 13.09 -17.44
C ARG A 498 -3.22 12.16 -17.59
N ASP A 499 -3.02 10.90 -17.97
CA ASP A 499 -4.09 9.90 -18.00
C ASP A 499 -4.65 9.68 -16.58
N PHE A 500 -3.77 9.46 -15.61
CA PHE A 500 -4.14 9.33 -14.21
C PHE A 500 -4.93 10.54 -13.70
N ALA A 501 -4.44 11.76 -13.96
CA ALA A 501 -5.11 12.97 -13.51
C ALA A 501 -6.49 13.15 -14.17
N CYS A 502 -6.60 12.82 -15.46
CA CYS A 502 -7.85 12.88 -16.19
C CYS A 502 -8.89 11.89 -15.64
N ALA A 503 -8.48 10.67 -15.28
CA ALA A 503 -9.37 9.67 -14.72
C ALA A 503 -9.74 9.99 -13.27
N SER A 504 -8.77 10.30 -12.43
CA SER A 504 -8.92 10.43 -10.98
C SER A 504 -9.55 11.76 -10.55
N TYR A 505 -9.19 12.86 -11.22
CA TYR A 505 -9.58 14.23 -10.84
C TYR A 505 -10.47 14.93 -11.88
N GLY A 506 -10.72 14.28 -13.03
CA GLY A 506 -11.56 14.80 -14.08
C GLY A 506 -10.84 15.74 -15.05
N LYS A 507 -11.42 15.93 -16.24
CA LYS A 507 -10.80 16.67 -17.35
C LYS A 507 -10.46 18.13 -17.02
N ASN A 508 -11.26 18.78 -16.18
CA ASN A 508 -11.08 20.19 -15.84
C ASN A 508 -9.86 20.42 -14.93
N ALA A 509 -9.53 19.45 -14.07
CA ALA A 509 -8.39 19.52 -13.17
C ALA A 509 -7.13 18.87 -13.78
N ALA A 510 -7.28 18.03 -14.81
CA ALA A 510 -6.22 17.18 -15.33
C ALA A 510 -4.91 17.92 -15.60
N ASP A 511 -4.90 18.98 -16.41
CA ASP A 511 -3.66 19.66 -16.80
C ASP A 511 -2.97 20.34 -15.61
N ALA A 512 -3.75 20.99 -14.74
CA ALA A 512 -3.22 21.64 -13.55
C ALA A 512 -2.62 20.63 -12.57
N ILE A 513 -3.31 19.51 -12.34
CA ILE A 513 -2.86 18.47 -11.42
C ILE A 513 -1.69 17.68 -12.02
N THR A 514 -1.65 17.42 -13.34
CA THR A 514 -0.48 16.87 -14.01
C THR A 514 0.75 17.75 -13.79
N GLY A 515 0.58 19.07 -13.88
CA GLY A 515 1.65 20.03 -13.57
C GLY A 515 2.20 19.91 -12.15
N ILE A 516 1.42 19.40 -11.19
CA ILE A 516 1.83 19.14 -9.79
C ILE A 516 2.47 17.75 -9.66
N ILE A 517 1.81 16.71 -10.16
CA ILE A 517 2.21 15.32 -9.89
C ILE A 517 3.32 14.80 -10.81
N ASN A 518 3.60 15.48 -11.94
CA ASN A 518 4.70 15.15 -12.84
C ASN A 518 6.01 15.88 -12.49
N GLN A 519 6.13 16.45 -11.28
CA GLN A 519 7.33 17.17 -10.84
C GLN A 519 8.27 16.24 -10.02
N ASN A 520 9.57 16.22 -10.35
CA ASN A 520 10.60 15.49 -9.59
C ASN A 520 11.21 16.44 -8.54
N GLU A 521 10.38 16.90 -7.61
CA GLU A 521 10.79 17.95 -6.67
C GLU A 521 11.66 17.41 -5.53
N PRO A 522 12.81 18.04 -5.23
CA PRO A 522 13.78 17.56 -4.24
C PRO A 522 13.48 18.11 -2.83
N PHE A 523 12.28 17.95 -2.28
CA PHE A 523 11.90 18.61 -0.99
C PHE A 523 12.44 17.93 0.28
N ALA A 524 12.32 18.65 1.41
CA ALA A 524 12.91 18.47 2.75
C ALA A 524 12.64 17.14 3.50
N THR A 525 12.67 16.02 2.79
CA THR A 525 12.27 14.69 3.25
C THR A 525 13.22 13.65 2.66
N ASP A 526 14.52 13.94 2.69
CA ASP A 526 15.57 13.07 2.16
C ASP A 526 15.86 11.84 3.06
N PHE A 527 15.15 11.71 4.18
CA PHE A 527 15.18 10.54 5.05
C PHE A 527 14.14 9.50 4.59
N GLY A 528 14.51 8.21 4.61
CA GLY A 528 13.56 7.10 4.37
C GLY A 528 13.33 6.22 5.60
N GLU A 529 12.45 5.23 5.48
CA GLU A 529 12.03 4.39 6.61
C GLU A 529 13.23 3.64 7.26
N CYS A 530 14.24 3.23 6.48
CA CYS A 530 15.44 2.51 6.94
C CYS A 530 16.38 3.31 7.88
N GLN A 531 16.12 4.60 8.13
CA GLN A 531 17.00 5.49 8.90
C GLN A 531 16.40 5.84 10.26
N GLU A 532 17.19 6.41 11.17
CA GLU A 532 16.65 7.06 12.36
C GLU A 532 15.79 8.28 11.97
N THR A 533 14.74 8.58 12.74
CA THR A 533 13.89 9.75 12.44
C THR A 533 14.67 11.02 12.74
N PRO A 534 14.82 11.94 11.77
CA PRO A 534 15.50 13.19 12.03
C PRO A 534 14.72 14.06 13.02
N GLY A 535 15.45 14.90 13.75
CA GLY A 535 14.88 16.09 14.36
C GLY A 535 14.34 17.07 13.32
N PHE A 536 13.33 17.86 13.67
CA PHE A 536 12.97 19.00 12.83
C PHE A 536 14.16 19.96 12.75
N ASN A 537 14.54 20.43 11.55
CA ASN A 537 15.76 21.18 11.22
C ASN A 537 17.05 20.36 11.01
N GLN A 538 17.04 19.06 11.34
CA GLN A 538 18.19 18.22 11.09
C GLN A 538 18.18 17.79 9.62
N VAL A 539 19.17 18.28 8.88
CA VAL A 539 19.41 17.79 7.53
C VAL A 539 20.21 16.51 7.63
N VAL A 540 19.55 15.38 7.39
CA VAL A 540 20.20 14.06 7.39
C VAL A 540 20.71 13.78 5.98
N HIS A 541 21.99 14.06 5.75
CA HIS A 541 22.70 13.65 4.53
C HIS A 541 23.50 12.38 4.83
N THR A 542 22.84 11.24 4.69
CA THR A 542 23.43 9.91 4.96
C THR A 542 23.96 9.22 3.71
N TYR A 543 23.75 9.79 2.52
CA TYR A 543 24.22 9.25 1.25
C TYR A 543 25.10 10.22 0.46
N PRO A 544 26.04 9.69 -0.35
CA PRO A 544 26.81 10.51 -1.27
C PRO A 544 25.92 11.31 -2.23
N LEU A 545 26.35 12.50 -2.58
CA LEU A 545 25.67 13.40 -3.51
C LEU A 545 26.00 13.05 -4.96
N MET A 546 27.27 12.72 -5.24
CA MET A 546 27.77 12.51 -6.60
C MET A 546 29.14 11.82 -6.59
N ASN A 547 29.54 11.34 -7.76
CA ASN A 547 30.91 11.02 -8.12
C ASN A 547 31.42 12.07 -9.12
N LEU A 548 32.70 12.42 -9.01
CA LEU A 548 33.42 13.33 -9.90
C LEU A 548 34.60 12.58 -10.52
N CYS A 549 34.62 12.45 -11.85
CA CYS A 549 35.69 11.76 -12.58
C CYS A 549 36.78 12.73 -13.00
N SER A 550 36.43 13.82 -13.69
CA SER A 550 37.42 14.77 -14.22
C SER A 550 36.84 16.15 -14.45
N MET A 551 37.72 17.13 -14.58
CA MET A 551 37.40 18.52 -14.87
C MET A 551 38.31 19.06 -15.96
N ALA A 552 37.81 20.01 -16.75
CA ALA A 552 38.53 20.60 -17.85
C ALA A 552 38.17 22.06 -18.04
N PHE A 553 39.16 22.96 -17.96
CA PHE A 553 38.98 24.40 -18.19
C PHE A 553 39.34 24.76 -19.63
N ILE A 554 38.37 25.29 -20.37
CA ILE A 554 38.43 25.49 -21.82
C ILE A 554 38.64 26.98 -22.13
N GLY A 555 39.79 27.30 -22.73
CA GLY A 555 40.18 28.63 -23.21
C GLY A 555 39.58 29.01 -24.56
N LYS A 556 39.70 30.29 -24.92
CA LYS A 556 39.17 30.87 -26.17
C LYS A 556 39.64 30.16 -27.45
N ASN A 557 40.83 29.58 -27.42
CA ASN A 557 41.47 28.93 -28.58
C ASN A 557 41.22 27.40 -28.63
N GLY A 558 40.41 26.85 -27.72
CA GLY A 558 40.21 25.40 -27.58
C GLY A 558 41.27 24.69 -26.71
N GLU A 559 42.30 25.41 -26.27
CA GLU A 559 43.28 24.91 -25.31
C GLU A 559 42.62 24.59 -23.97
N THR A 560 42.87 23.39 -23.46
CA THR A 560 42.16 22.83 -22.31
C THR A 560 43.13 22.43 -21.20
N VAL A 561 42.89 22.90 -19.98
CA VAL A 561 43.60 22.46 -18.78
C VAL A 561 42.76 21.37 -18.13
N LYS A 562 43.23 20.11 -18.20
CA LYS A 562 42.56 18.95 -17.60
C LYS A 562 43.07 18.70 -16.19
N ILE A 563 42.15 18.33 -15.31
CA ILE A 563 42.40 17.97 -13.92
C ILE A 563 41.64 16.67 -13.66
N GLU A 564 42.38 15.60 -13.32
CA GLU A 564 41.76 14.37 -12.82
C GLU A 564 41.18 14.64 -11.44
N ALA A 565 39.96 14.18 -11.17
CA ALA A 565 39.31 14.47 -9.89
C ALA A 565 40.10 13.90 -8.71
N THR A 566 40.74 12.73 -8.89
CA THR A 566 41.58 12.09 -7.88
C THR A 566 42.94 12.78 -7.67
N GLY A 567 43.27 13.81 -8.46
CA GLY A 567 44.48 14.61 -8.34
C GLY A 567 44.45 15.69 -7.25
N TYR A 568 43.56 15.60 -6.27
CA TYR A 568 43.49 16.54 -5.15
C TYR A 568 44.72 16.41 -4.25
N LYS A 569 45.13 17.50 -3.60
CA LYS A 569 46.20 17.49 -2.58
C LYS A 569 45.63 17.26 -1.18
N GLU A 570 44.55 17.96 -0.84
CA GLU A 570 43.84 17.84 0.43
C GLU A 570 42.33 17.67 0.17
N LYS A 571 41.63 17.06 1.13
CA LYS A 571 40.19 16.78 1.03
C LYS A 571 39.56 16.68 2.42
N LYS A 572 38.23 16.75 2.45
CA LYS A 572 37.39 16.36 3.60
C LYS A 572 36.32 15.36 3.14
N GLY A 573 36.19 14.25 3.87
CA GLY A 573 35.10 13.27 3.79
C GLY A 573 35.09 12.32 2.58
N THR A 574 35.57 12.76 1.41
CA THR A 574 35.48 11.98 0.16
C THR A 574 36.40 10.75 0.13
N GLN A 575 36.12 9.80 -0.77
CA GLN A 575 36.96 8.61 -1.03
C GLN A 575 37.19 8.43 -2.54
N ASN A 576 38.22 7.66 -2.92
CA ASN A 576 38.35 7.23 -4.31
C ASN A 576 37.42 6.03 -4.54
N ALA A 577 36.78 5.98 -5.71
CA ALA A 577 35.91 4.88 -6.11
C ALA A 577 36.26 4.43 -7.54
N PRO A 578 36.01 3.15 -7.90
CA PRO A 578 36.23 2.67 -9.27
C PRO A 578 35.48 3.53 -10.30
N CYS A 579 36.08 3.71 -11.48
CA CYS A 579 35.46 4.38 -12.63
C CYS A 579 35.43 3.39 -13.81
N ASP A 580 34.24 3.11 -14.33
CA ASP A 580 34.05 2.22 -15.49
C ASP A 580 34.53 2.83 -16.82
N GLU A 581 34.73 4.15 -16.88
CA GLU A 581 35.45 4.83 -17.98
C GLU A 581 36.99 4.71 -17.85
N GLY A 582 37.49 4.04 -16.80
CA GLY A 582 38.89 3.76 -16.54
C GLY A 582 39.45 4.52 -15.33
N GLY A 583 40.32 3.87 -14.55
CA GLY A 583 40.98 4.44 -13.37
C GLY A 583 40.05 4.56 -12.16
N GLU A 584 40.22 5.63 -11.39
CA GLU A 584 39.42 5.96 -10.21
C GLU A 584 38.76 7.33 -10.37
N CYS A 585 37.60 7.51 -9.77
CA CYS A 585 36.93 8.79 -9.59
C CYS A 585 36.95 9.19 -8.10
N VAL A 586 36.58 10.44 -7.79
CA VAL A 586 36.25 10.82 -6.42
C VAL A 586 34.78 10.51 -6.19
N GLY A 587 34.49 9.65 -5.23
CA GLY A 587 33.14 9.29 -4.80
C GLY A 587 32.96 9.45 -3.30
N TYR A 588 31.86 8.91 -2.80
CA TYR A 588 31.45 9.06 -1.39
C TYR A 588 31.40 10.53 -0.95
N ILE A 589 31.11 11.44 -1.88
CA ILE A 589 31.10 12.89 -1.66
C ILE A 589 29.83 13.22 -0.87
N MET A 590 29.97 13.62 0.39
CA MET A 590 28.86 14.00 1.26
C MET A 590 28.61 15.51 1.24
N ALA A 591 27.53 15.94 1.88
CA ALA A 591 27.31 17.37 2.13
C ALA A 591 28.43 17.96 2.99
N ASP A 592 28.84 19.19 2.66
CA ASP A 592 29.94 19.92 3.31
C ASP A 592 31.35 19.31 3.14
N ASP A 593 31.49 18.33 2.23
CA ASP A 593 32.79 17.85 1.78
C ASP A 593 33.44 18.83 0.80
N TRP A 594 34.76 18.70 0.65
CA TRP A 594 35.52 19.52 -0.27
C TRP A 594 36.81 18.86 -0.77
N LEU A 595 37.33 19.40 -1.89
CA LEU A 595 38.58 19.00 -2.54
C LEU A 595 39.46 20.23 -2.80
N GLU A 596 40.77 20.10 -2.59
CA GLU A 596 41.78 21.13 -2.92
C GLU A 596 42.68 20.67 -4.08
N TYR A 597 42.85 21.53 -5.08
CA TYR A 597 43.81 21.35 -6.18
C TYR A 597 44.77 22.54 -6.24
N PRO A 598 46.05 22.37 -5.84
CA PRO A 598 47.02 23.45 -5.84
C PRO A 598 47.57 23.73 -7.25
N ALA A 599 48.05 24.96 -7.45
CA ALA A 599 48.86 25.35 -8.61
C ALA A 599 48.22 25.07 -9.99
N VAL A 600 46.92 25.31 -10.13
CA VAL A 600 46.21 25.22 -11.40
C VAL A 600 46.52 26.47 -12.24
N ASP A 601 47.10 26.27 -13.43
CA ASP A 601 47.50 27.36 -14.33
C ASP A 601 46.36 27.75 -15.29
N PHE A 602 45.85 28.97 -15.13
CA PHE A 602 44.82 29.57 -15.98
C PHE A 602 45.37 30.54 -17.02
N SER A 603 46.64 30.38 -17.44
CA SER A 603 47.23 31.19 -18.51
C SER A 603 46.46 31.08 -19.84
N ASN A 604 45.70 29.99 -20.05
CA ASN A 604 44.80 29.83 -21.20
C ASN A 604 43.52 30.69 -21.13
N SER A 605 43.31 31.45 -20.04
CA SER A 605 42.16 32.36 -19.84
C SER A 605 40.81 31.68 -20.14
N PRO A 606 40.42 30.66 -19.35
CA PRO A 606 39.25 29.85 -19.63
C PRO A 606 37.93 30.64 -19.53
N GLU A 607 36.98 30.31 -20.40
CA GLU A 607 35.62 30.87 -20.39
C GLU A 607 34.57 29.84 -19.98
N ARG A 608 34.90 28.55 -20.09
CA ARG A 608 34.02 27.44 -19.71
C ARG A 608 34.79 26.38 -18.93
N MET A 609 34.09 25.71 -18.04
CA MET A 609 34.54 24.51 -17.36
C MET A 609 33.62 23.35 -17.74
N SER A 610 34.22 22.23 -18.15
CA SER A 610 33.55 20.96 -18.35
C SER A 610 33.85 20.05 -17.18
N VAL A 611 32.85 19.37 -16.63
CA VAL A 611 32.99 18.42 -15.52
C VAL A 611 32.30 17.11 -15.86
N ARG A 612 32.98 15.99 -15.57
CA ARG A 612 32.46 14.62 -15.78
C ARG A 612 31.99 14.07 -14.43
N VAL A 613 30.69 13.86 -14.29
CA VAL A 613 30.03 13.54 -13.01
C VAL A 613 29.01 12.42 -13.17
N ALA A 614 28.75 11.69 -12.10
CA ALA A 614 27.68 10.71 -11.99
C ALA A 614 26.98 10.82 -10.63
N SER A 615 25.72 10.44 -10.52
CA SER A 615 24.99 10.37 -9.25
C SER A 615 23.88 9.34 -9.36
N ALA A 616 23.75 8.47 -8.35
CA ALA A 616 22.57 7.62 -8.19
C ALA A 616 21.55 8.22 -7.18
N SER A 617 21.90 9.33 -6.53
CA SER A 617 21.05 10.02 -5.56
C SER A 617 20.33 11.21 -6.20
N SER A 618 19.67 12.06 -5.41
CA SER A 618 19.08 13.31 -5.91
C SER A 618 20.13 14.26 -6.49
N GLY A 619 21.41 14.08 -6.15
CA GLY A 619 22.49 14.92 -6.60
C GLY A 619 22.80 16.05 -5.62
N GLY A 620 23.38 17.14 -6.11
CA GLY A 620 23.70 18.31 -5.31
C GLY A 620 24.34 19.44 -6.12
N VAL A 621 24.85 20.43 -5.41
CA VAL A 621 25.51 21.61 -5.93
C VAL A 621 27.00 21.51 -5.64
N ALA A 622 27.82 21.72 -6.66
CA ALA A 622 29.25 21.91 -6.49
C ALA A 622 29.62 23.37 -6.80
N THR A 623 30.37 23.98 -5.89
CA THR A 623 30.84 25.37 -5.99
C THR A 623 32.35 25.38 -6.03
N VAL A 624 32.92 26.00 -7.08
CA VAL A 624 34.37 26.11 -7.28
C VAL A 624 34.82 27.49 -6.82
N CYS A 625 35.77 27.53 -5.89
CA CYS A 625 36.30 28.72 -5.24
C CYS A 625 37.81 28.87 -5.48
N LEU A 626 38.31 30.10 -5.49
CA LEU A 626 39.75 30.40 -5.63
C LEU A 626 40.44 30.66 -4.29
N ASP A 627 41.67 30.16 -4.19
CA ASP A 627 42.73 30.44 -3.20
C ASP A 627 42.42 30.06 -1.75
N ARG A 628 41.14 29.95 -1.36
CA ARG A 628 40.67 29.46 -0.06
C ARG A 628 39.25 28.88 -0.16
N LEU A 629 38.85 28.07 0.82
CA LEU A 629 37.55 27.36 0.83
C LEU A 629 36.33 28.31 0.71
N GLU A 630 36.35 29.45 1.40
CA GLU A 630 35.36 30.53 1.30
C GLU A 630 35.85 31.70 0.42
N GLY A 631 36.61 31.38 -0.62
CA GLY A 631 37.15 32.35 -1.59
C GLY A 631 36.13 32.80 -2.63
N PRO A 632 36.55 33.64 -3.60
CA PRO A 632 35.70 34.03 -4.72
C PRO A 632 35.21 32.81 -5.50
N VAL A 633 33.89 32.72 -5.72
CA VAL A 633 33.26 31.66 -6.52
C VAL A 633 33.45 31.96 -8.00
N ILE A 634 34.03 31.01 -8.73
CA ILE A 634 34.33 31.14 -10.17
C ILE A 634 33.45 30.27 -11.05
N ALA A 635 32.86 29.23 -10.47
CA ALA A 635 31.91 28.34 -11.13
C ALA A 635 30.95 27.75 -10.09
N ARG A 636 29.70 27.53 -10.50
CA ARG A 636 28.71 26.76 -9.75
C ARG A 636 28.00 25.85 -10.74
N PHE A 637 27.85 24.57 -10.40
CA PHE A 637 27.13 23.62 -11.23
C PHE A 637 26.27 22.69 -10.37
N GLU A 638 25.17 22.26 -10.97
CA GLU A 638 24.18 21.38 -10.35
C GLU A 638 24.31 20.01 -10.99
N VAL A 639 24.52 18.99 -10.15
CA VAL A 639 24.53 17.59 -10.55
C VAL A 639 23.20 17.01 -10.10
N LYS A 640 22.38 16.55 -11.04
CA LYS A 640 21.15 15.80 -10.76
C LYS A 640 21.44 14.29 -10.85
N ASN A 641 20.48 13.45 -10.47
CA ASN A 641 20.55 12.01 -10.70
C ASN A 641 20.94 11.73 -12.17
N THR A 642 21.99 10.93 -12.37
CA THR A 642 22.48 10.55 -13.69
C THR A 642 22.15 9.11 -14.06
N GLU A 643 21.25 8.47 -13.31
CA GLU A 643 20.76 7.10 -13.46
C GLU A 643 21.69 6.02 -12.87
N GLY A 644 22.71 6.41 -12.10
CA GLY A 644 23.60 5.47 -11.39
C GLY A 644 24.99 6.04 -11.09
N TRP A 645 25.71 5.41 -10.16
CA TRP A 645 27.05 5.84 -9.71
C TRP A 645 28.14 5.80 -10.78
N GLN A 646 27.90 5.06 -11.85
CA GLN A 646 28.78 4.91 -13.01
C GLN A 646 28.12 5.42 -14.31
N SER A 647 26.95 6.06 -14.22
CA SER A 647 26.28 6.62 -15.39
C SER A 647 26.75 8.05 -15.62
N TRP A 648 27.88 8.20 -16.31
CA TRP A 648 28.58 9.48 -16.42
C TRP A 648 27.93 10.47 -17.40
N ARG A 649 27.77 11.71 -16.94
CA ARG A 649 27.32 12.87 -17.73
C ARG A 649 28.38 13.97 -17.70
N THR A 650 28.44 14.74 -18.79
CA THR A 650 29.34 15.90 -18.88
C THR A 650 28.53 17.18 -18.77
N LEU A 651 28.80 18.00 -17.76
CA LEU A 651 28.20 19.31 -17.60
C LEU A 651 29.19 20.39 -18.05
N THR A 652 28.70 21.41 -18.75
CA THR A 652 29.50 22.57 -19.14
C THR A 652 28.91 23.83 -18.52
N VAL A 653 29.72 24.56 -17.75
CA VAL A 653 29.31 25.80 -17.08
C VAL A 653 30.25 26.96 -17.41
N PRO A 654 29.75 28.21 -17.44
CA PRO A 654 30.60 29.38 -17.62
C PRO A 654 31.54 29.57 -16.42
N VAL A 655 32.74 30.09 -16.70
CA VAL A 655 33.69 30.55 -15.67
C VAL A 655 34.12 31.99 -15.97
N SER A 656 34.49 32.76 -14.96
CA SER A 656 34.78 34.19 -15.14
C SER A 656 36.08 34.64 -14.46
N GLY A 657 36.83 35.51 -15.16
CA GLY A 657 37.92 36.30 -14.56
C GLY A 657 39.23 35.57 -14.26
N LEU A 658 39.48 34.40 -14.85
CA LEU A 658 40.62 33.53 -14.49
C LEU A 658 41.90 33.86 -15.29
N LYS A 659 43.00 34.17 -14.58
CA LYS A 659 44.36 34.30 -15.14
C LYS A 659 45.41 33.92 -14.09
N GLY A 660 46.52 33.35 -14.54
CA GLY A 660 47.63 32.99 -13.66
C GLY A 660 47.40 31.69 -12.88
N ILE A 661 48.26 31.44 -11.90
CA ILE A 661 48.29 30.19 -11.14
C ILE A 661 47.52 30.39 -9.83
N HIS A 662 46.54 29.52 -9.58
CA HIS A 662 45.69 29.58 -8.38
C HIS A 662 45.55 28.21 -7.71
N THR A 663 45.13 28.22 -6.44
CA THR A 663 44.62 27.01 -5.77
C THR A 663 43.11 26.95 -5.94
N LEU A 664 42.58 25.80 -6.34
CA LEU A 664 41.13 25.58 -6.46
C LEU A 664 40.60 24.82 -5.26
N TYR A 665 39.46 25.27 -4.75
CA TYR A 665 38.64 24.52 -3.81
C TYR A 665 37.31 24.17 -4.46
N ILE A 666 36.86 22.93 -4.31
CA ILE A 666 35.52 22.51 -4.72
C ILE A 666 34.76 22.13 -3.47
N ARG A 667 33.59 22.74 -3.28
CA ARG A 667 32.69 22.48 -2.15
C ARG A 667 31.43 21.82 -2.64
N PHE A 668 30.98 20.81 -1.91
CA PHE A 668 29.77 20.06 -2.24
C PHE A 668 28.69 20.36 -1.23
N GLN A 669 27.51 20.70 -1.72
CA GLN A 669 26.34 21.03 -0.92
C GLN A 669 25.11 20.31 -1.50
N PRO A 670 24.08 20.03 -0.70
CA PRO A 670 22.77 19.68 -1.24
C PRO A 670 22.16 20.86 -2.01
N PHE A 671 21.01 20.65 -2.65
CA PHE A 671 20.20 21.76 -3.14
C PHE A 671 19.67 22.63 -1.98
N ASP A 672 19.57 23.96 -2.17
CA ASP A 672 18.97 24.89 -1.20
C ASP A 672 17.45 24.98 -1.43
N VAL A 673 16.68 24.07 -0.79
CA VAL A 673 15.30 23.78 -1.20
C VAL A 673 14.22 24.47 -0.34
N ILE A 674 14.51 24.86 0.90
CA ILE A 674 13.47 25.15 1.90
C ILE A 674 12.62 26.39 1.57
N ALA A 675 13.24 27.52 1.22
CA ALA A 675 12.50 28.77 0.94
C ALA A 675 11.70 28.73 -0.39
N GLY A 676 12.16 27.93 -1.37
CA GLY A 676 11.40 27.66 -2.60
C GLY A 676 10.22 26.72 -2.34
N ALA A 677 10.38 25.77 -1.41
CA ALA A 677 9.40 24.75 -1.08
C ALA A 677 8.11 25.31 -0.52
N GLU A 678 8.20 26.26 0.43
CA GLU A 678 7.03 26.86 1.06
C GLU A 678 6.13 27.54 0.00
N LYS A 679 6.73 28.40 -0.84
CA LYS A 679 6.00 29.09 -1.92
C LYS A 679 5.40 28.12 -2.92
N LEU A 680 6.10 27.02 -3.25
CA LEU A 680 5.57 26.02 -4.16
C LEU A 680 4.38 25.28 -3.54
N ALA A 681 4.49 24.84 -2.28
CA ALA A 681 3.42 24.16 -1.58
C ALA A 681 2.17 25.06 -1.47
N GLU A 682 2.33 26.35 -1.16
CA GLU A 682 1.24 27.34 -1.17
C GLU A 682 0.59 27.47 -2.56
N ALA A 683 1.39 27.59 -3.61
CA ALA A 683 0.90 27.71 -4.99
C ALA A 683 0.12 26.45 -5.42
N GLN A 684 0.60 25.27 -5.05
CA GLN A 684 -0.06 24.01 -5.32
C GLN A 684 -1.37 23.86 -4.53
N LEU A 685 -1.38 24.20 -3.23
CA LEU A 685 -2.61 24.18 -2.42
C LEU A 685 -3.68 25.07 -3.06
N LYS A 686 -3.32 26.29 -3.46
CA LYS A 686 -4.24 27.21 -4.16
C LYS A 686 -4.74 26.64 -5.48
N THR A 687 -3.87 25.95 -6.22
CA THR A 687 -4.23 25.29 -7.49
C THR A 687 -5.23 24.15 -7.25
N ILE A 688 -4.98 23.31 -6.24
CA ILE A 688 -5.88 22.20 -5.85
C ILE A 688 -7.22 22.75 -5.36
N ASP A 689 -7.22 23.79 -4.52
CA ASP A 689 -8.45 24.46 -4.04
C ASP A 689 -9.29 25.00 -5.21
N SER A 690 -8.63 25.58 -6.22
CA SER A 690 -9.29 26.04 -7.44
C SER A 690 -9.89 24.88 -8.26
N CYS A 691 -9.19 23.74 -8.34
CA CYS A 691 -9.70 22.54 -8.98
C CYS A 691 -10.90 21.95 -8.23
N MET A 692 -10.84 21.89 -6.89
CA MET A 692 -11.93 21.40 -6.04
C MET A 692 -13.19 22.25 -6.20
N ALA A 693 -13.06 23.58 -6.28
CA ALA A 693 -14.18 24.51 -6.42
C ALA A 693 -14.98 24.30 -7.72
N VAL A 694 -14.34 23.78 -8.78
CA VAL A 694 -14.98 23.55 -10.09
C VAL A 694 -15.31 22.09 -10.38
N THR A 695 -15.05 21.18 -9.44
CA THR A 695 -15.25 19.74 -9.61
C THR A 695 -16.58 19.32 -8.99
N PRO A 696 -17.62 18.99 -9.77
CA PRO A 696 -18.93 18.64 -9.21
C PRO A 696 -18.97 17.20 -8.66
N ASP A 697 -18.20 16.28 -9.27
CA ASP A 697 -18.20 14.86 -8.89
C ASP A 697 -17.61 14.67 -7.48
N ALA A 698 -18.33 13.92 -6.64
CA ALA A 698 -17.98 13.74 -5.24
C ALA A 698 -16.73 12.87 -5.06
N LEU A 699 -16.51 11.86 -5.91
CA LEU A 699 -15.32 11.01 -5.84
C LEU A 699 -14.08 11.77 -6.32
N GLN A 700 -14.18 12.55 -7.40
CA GLN A 700 -13.08 13.40 -7.87
C GLN A 700 -12.70 14.45 -6.82
N ARG A 701 -13.69 15.09 -6.17
CA ARG A 701 -13.44 16.01 -5.05
C ARG A 701 -12.78 15.33 -3.85
N LEU A 702 -13.20 14.12 -3.50
CA LEU A 702 -12.56 13.34 -2.42
C LEU A 702 -11.09 13.02 -2.75
N ARG A 703 -10.78 12.63 -3.99
CA ARG A 703 -9.38 12.39 -4.40
C ARG A 703 -8.56 13.69 -4.40
N LEU A 704 -9.15 14.81 -4.83
CA LEU A 704 -8.51 16.12 -4.72
C LEU A 704 -8.26 16.54 -3.26
N SER A 705 -9.19 16.27 -2.34
CA SER A 705 -9.01 16.59 -0.91
C SER A 705 -7.89 15.76 -0.27
N ARG A 706 -7.73 14.49 -0.67
CA ARG A 706 -6.60 13.64 -0.24
C ARG A 706 -5.27 14.18 -0.76
N LEU A 707 -5.21 14.57 -2.04
CA LEU A 707 -4.03 15.24 -2.62
C LEU A 707 -3.73 16.56 -1.88
N ARG A 708 -4.75 17.37 -1.58
CA ARG A 708 -4.61 18.59 -0.80
C ARG A 708 -4.04 18.31 0.60
N ALA A 709 -4.55 17.30 1.31
CA ALA A 709 -4.08 16.90 2.63
C ALA A 709 -2.61 16.43 2.61
N ARG A 710 -2.16 15.80 1.52
CA ARG A 710 -0.74 15.51 1.30
C ARG A 710 0.11 16.77 1.17
N ILE A 711 -0.24 17.67 0.26
CA ILE A 711 0.52 18.93 0.07
C ILE A 711 0.50 19.78 1.35
N GLN A 712 -0.62 19.77 2.08
CA GLN A 712 -0.72 20.43 3.39
C GLN A 712 0.25 19.82 4.42
N GLY A 713 0.34 18.48 4.47
CA GLY A 713 1.33 17.80 5.30
C GLY A 713 2.76 18.22 4.98
N ALA A 714 3.10 18.31 3.69
CA ALA A 714 4.40 18.80 3.25
C ALA A 714 4.64 20.26 3.68
N ALA A 715 3.67 21.15 3.46
CA ALA A 715 3.74 22.56 3.88
C ALA A 715 3.96 22.70 5.39
N CYS A 716 3.22 21.94 6.20
CA CYS A 716 3.40 21.94 7.65
C CYS A 716 4.76 21.37 8.06
N HIS A 717 5.26 20.33 7.39
CA HIS A 717 6.59 19.78 7.65
C HIS A 717 7.69 20.80 7.36
N ILE A 718 7.58 21.55 6.25
CA ILE A 718 8.50 22.64 5.90
C ILE A 718 8.51 23.71 6.99
N ALA A 719 7.33 24.13 7.46
CA ALA A 719 7.21 25.11 8.54
C ALA A 719 7.78 24.60 9.87
N LEU A 720 7.57 23.33 10.21
CA LEU A 720 8.14 22.71 11.40
C LEU A 720 9.67 22.62 11.29
N ASN A 721 10.21 22.23 10.14
CA ASN A 721 11.65 22.23 9.90
C ASN A 721 12.29 23.61 10.07
N ALA A 722 11.57 24.68 9.71
CA ALA A 722 12.09 26.04 9.84
C ALA A 722 12.07 26.57 11.28
N GLY A 723 11.11 26.17 12.11
CA GLY A 723 10.83 26.85 13.38
C GLY A 723 10.66 25.99 14.62
N PHE A 724 10.48 24.67 14.51
CA PHE A 724 10.06 23.82 15.63
C PHE A 724 11.05 23.84 16.81
N GLU A 725 12.35 23.89 16.55
CA GLU A 725 13.33 23.91 17.63
C GLU A 725 13.26 25.17 18.51
N ALA A 726 12.78 26.28 17.95
CA ALA A 726 12.57 27.52 18.68
C ALA A 726 11.26 27.54 19.49
N TYR A 727 10.39 26.53 19.33
CA TYR A 727 9.11 26.49 20.02
C TYR A 727 9.30 26.45 21.54
N ARG A 728 8.57 27.34 22.21
CA ARG A 728 8.36 27.41 23.65
C ARG A 728 7.04 26.71 23.99
N TRP A 729 6.75 26.57 25.28
CA TRP A 729 5.53 25.91 25.75
C TRP A 729 4.26 26.49 25.13
N ASP A 730 4.16 27.82 25.04
CA ASP A 730 2.99 28.53 24.51
C ASP A 730 2.86 28.46 22.98
N ASP A 731 3.92 28.01 22.28
CA ASP A 731 3.88 27.80 20.83
C ASP A 731 3.26 26.44 20.45
N LEU A 732 3.08 25.52 21.41
CA LEU A 732 2.58 24.16 21.18
C LEU A 732 1.03 24.15 21.07
N PRO A 733 0.45 23.33 20.15
CA PRO A 733 1.10 22.34 19.30
C PRO A 733 1.74 22.92 18.02
N GLY A 734 1.57 24.22 17.77
CA GLY A 734 2.02 24.89 16.54
C GLY A 734 1.48 24.19 15.30
N LYS A 735 2.35 23.92 14.33
CA LYS A 735 1.98 23.21 13.08
C LYS A 735 1.90 21.68 13.21
N MET A 736 2.15 21.11 14.39
CA MET A 736 2.18 19.66 14.57
C MET A 736 0.79 19.01 14.42
N ASP A 737 -0.28 19.66 14.90
CA ASP A 737 -1.66 19.14 14.77
C ASP A 737 -2.10 19.09 13.30
N GLU A 738 -1.93 20.20 12.58
CA GLU A 738 -2.23 20.28 11.14
C GLU A 738 -1.43 19.24 10.33
N TRP A 739 -0.15 19.06 10.68
CA TRP A 739 0.72 18.06 10.06
C TRP A 739 0.25 16.63 10.34
N ALA A 740 -0.03 16.27 11.59
CA ALA A 740 -0.43 14.92 11.97
C ALA A 740 -1.81 14.56 11.37
N ARG A 741 -2.78 15.47 11.44
CA ARG A 741 -4.12 15.27 10.87
C ARG A 741 -4.10 15.13 9.35
N SER A 742 -3.10 15.71 8.67
CA SER A 742 -2.94 15.55 7.23
C SER A 742 -2.83 14.07 6.80
N PHE A 743 -2.27 13.20 7.66
CA PHE A 743 -2.21 11.76 7.43
C PHE A 743 -3.59 11.09 7.60
N LEU A 744 -4.36 11.48 8.61
CA LEU A 744 -5.72 10.95 8.85
C LEU A 744 -6.66 11.26 7.68
N TYR A 745 -6.55 12.46 7.10
CA TYR A 745 -7.39 12.89 5.99
C TYR A 745 -6.96 12.39 4.61
N ARG A 746 -5.86 11.64 4.52
CA ARG A 746 -5.36 11.05 3.27
C ARG A 746 -5.26 9.52 3.29
N ILE A 747 -5.83 8.87 4.30
CA ILE A 747 -5.92 7.40 4.31
C ILE A 747 -6.83 6.97 3.17
N GLU A 748 -6.32 6.07 2.34
CA GLU A 748 -7.06 5.51 1.21
C GLU A 748 -6.90 4.01 1.02
N ASP A 749 -5.95 3.40 1.73
CA ASP A 749 -5.62 1.98 1.66
C ASP A 749 -4.81 1.56 2.90
N ILE A 750 -4.48 0.27 3.00
CA ILE A 750 -3.71 -0.28 4.12
C ILE A 750 -2.30 0.33 4.23
N SER A 751 -1.66 0.70 3.12
CA SER A 751 -0.32 1.30 3.14
C SER A 751 -0.30 2.74 3.63
N SER A 752 -1.26 3.56 3.19
CA SER A 752 -1.43 4.92 3.72
C SER A 752 -1.89 4.94 5.18
N TYR A 753 -2.56 3.87 5.64
CA TYR A 753 -2.83 3.62 7.06
C TYR A 753 -1.55 3.30 7.84
N GLY A 754 -0.66 2.47 7.26
CA GLY A 754 0.67 2.16 7.79
C GLY A 754 1.58 3.37 8.00
N ASN A 755 1.44 4.43 7.19
CA ASN A 755 2.17 5.69 7.37
C ASN A 755 1.90 6.38 8.71
N ILE A 756 0.77 6.10 9.36
CA ILE A 756 0.48 6.62 10.69
C ILE A 756 1.34 5.91 11.73
N MET A 757 1.45 4.58 11.62
CA MET A 757 2.26 3.75 12.51
C MET A 757 3.76 4.02 12.34
N SER A 758 4.24 4.15 11.10
CA SER A 758 5.66 4.36 10.85
C SER A 758 6.01 5.84 10.93
N THR A 759 5.62 6.65 9.96
CA THR A 759 6.09 8.04 9.85
C THR A 759 5.51 8.99 10.89
N GLN A 760 4.17 9.08 10.96
CA GLN A 760 3.52 10.08 11.79
C GLN A 760 3.94 9.87 13.26
N ASN A 761 3.77 8.64 13.73
CA ASN A 761 4.13 8.22 15.07
C ASN A 761 5.60 8.47 15.38
N ARG A 762 6.53 8.13 14.48
CA ARG A 762 7.96 8.37 14.71
C ARG A 762 8.28 9.82 15.03
N PHE A 763 7.79 10.77 14.23
CA PHE A 763 8.00 12.21 14.51
C PHE A 763 7.24 12.68 15.75
N VAL A 764 6.01 12.22 15.95
CA VAL A 764 5.24 12.56 17.15
C VAL A 764 5.99 12.11 18.40
N LYS A 765 6.44 10.86 18.43
CA LYS A 765 7.09 10.25 19.59
C LYS A 765 8.50 10.79 19.81
N GLN A 766 9.34 10.77 18.77
CA GLN A 766 10.77 11.08 18.90
C GLN A 766 11.06 12.58 18.95
N ASN A 767 10.24 13.41 18.31
CA ASN A 767 10.44 14.87 18.27
C ASN A 767 9.43 15.61 19.16
N TYR A 768 8.13 15.47 18.88
CA TYR A 768 7.12 16.30 19.53
C TYR A 768 6.94 15.98 21.02
N VAL A 769 6.75 14.72 21.38
CA VAL A 769 6.61 14.27 22.77
C VAL A 769 7.91 14.51 23.55
N ALA A 770 9.07 14.33 22.92
CA ALA A 770 10.37 14.64 23.54
C ALA A 770 10.46 16.13 23.91
N LYS A 771 10.11 17.04 22.99
CA LYS A 771 10.08 18.49 23.22
C LYS A 771 9.09 18.87 24.33
N ILE A 772 7.88 18.31 24.31
CA ILE A 772 6.88 18.51 25.37
C ILE A 772 7.47 18.13 26.72
N ASN A 773 8.04 16.94 26.84
CA ASN A 773 8.57 16.43 28.10
C ASN A 773 9.77 17.27 28.59
N GLN A 774 10.62 17.75 27.68
CA GLN A 774 11.71 18.67 28.00
C GLN A 774 11.18 19.99 28.58
N LEU A 775 10.22 20.62 27.92
CA LEU A 775 9.66 21.91 28.36
C LEU A 775 8.84 21.77 29.65
N ARG A 776 8.08 20.68 29.80
CA ARG A 776 7.27 20.43 31.01
C ARG A 776 8.13 20.28 32.25
N LYS A 777 9.26 19.56 32.16
CA LYS A 777 10.22 19.39 33.28
C LYS A 777 10.78 20.70 33.84
N GLN A 778 10.72 21.80 33.09
CA GLN A 778 11.19 23.12 33.54
C GLN A 778 10.11 23.89 34.32
N GLN A 779 8.87 23.40 34.35
CA GLN A 779 7.75 24.02 35.02
C GLN A 779 7.78 23.75 36.53
N ARG A 780 7.48 24.78 37.32
CA ARG A 780 7.32 24.63 38.78
C ARG A 780 6.19 23.67 39.14
N VAL A 781 5.06 23.81 38.46
CA VAL A 781 3.88 22.94 38.56
C VAL A 781 3.66 22.36 37.17
N GLN A 782 3.57 21.03 37.06
CA GLN A 782 3.44 20.37 35.77
C GLN A 782 2.05 20.63 35.18
N ALA A 783 2.01 21.17 33.96
CA ALA A 783 0.78 21.35 33.22
C ALA A 783 0.19 19.99 32.78
N PRO A 784 -1.15 19.84 32.78
CA PRO A 784 -1.82 18.63 32.30
C PRO A 784 -1.42 18.26 30.87
N SER A 785 -1.43 16.97 30.56
CA SER A 785 -1.15 16.45 29.22
C SER A 785 -2.38 15.82 28.59
N HIS A 786 -2.26 15.38 27.33
CA HIS A 786 -3.33 14.68 26.59
C HIS A 786 -4.68 15.41 26.66
N ILE A 787 -4.65 16.74 26.60
CA ILE A 787 -5.89 17.52 26.57
C ILE A 787 -6.58 17.21 25.24
N THR A 788 -7.79 16.66 25.32
CA THR A 788 -8.66 16.43 24.18
C THR A 788 -9.98 17.14 24.42
N ALA A 789 -10.61 17.62 23.35
CA ALA A 789 -11.93 18.21 23.39
C ALA A 789 -12.75 17.65 22.23
N LYS A 790 -13.83 16.93 22.55
CA LYS A 790 -14.70 16.29 21.56
C LYS A 790 -16.12 16.85 21.63
N GLY A 791 -16.70 17.14 20.48
CA GLY A 791 -18.07 17.66 20.39
C GLY A 791 -19.09 16.63 20.87
N THR A 792 -20.07 17.08 21.67
CA THR A 792 -21.24 16.30 22.09
C THR A 792 -22.49 16.90 21.45
N ARG A 793 -23.69 16.33 21.71
CA ARG A 793 -24.95 16.92 21.20
C ARG A 793 -25.20 18.33 21.72
N GLU A 794 -24.89 18.55 23.00
CA GLU A 794 -25.22 19.78 23.75
C GLU A 794 -23.98 20.59 24.15
N GLY A 795 -22.81 20.30 23.58
CA GLY A 795 -21.58 21.04 23.89
C GLY A 795 -20.30 20.27 23.62
N ALA A 796 -19.39 20.18 24.59
CA ALA A 796 -18.09 19.51 24.47
C ALA A 796 -17.76 18.65 25.69
N LEU A 797 -17.03 17.55 25.48
CA LEU A 797 -16.34 16.79 26.52
C LEU A 797 -14.85 17.06 26.42
N VAL A 798 -14.29 17.65 27.48
CA VAL A 798 -12.87 17.91 27.62
C VAL A 798 -12.28 16.85 28.54
N SER A 799 -11.15 16.26 28.20
CA SER A 799 -10.43 15.32 29.06
C SER A 799 -8.92 15.56 29.02
N TRP A 800 -8.22 15.21 30.10
CA TRP A 800 -6.77 15.42 30.26
C TRP A 800 -6.16 14.36 31.18
N ARG A 801 -4.83 14.29 31.20
CA ARG A 801 -4.05 13.47 32.13
C ARG A 801 -3.38 14.36 33.18
N ASN A 802 -3.44 13.94 34.43
CA ASN A 802 -2.68 14.58 35.50
C ASN A 802 -1.19 14.22 35.40
N GLU A 803 -0.33 15.23 35.34
CA GLU A 803 1.13 15.08 35.32
C GLU A 803 1.78 15.61 36.61
N GLU A 804 0.99 16.17 37.53
CA GLU A 804 1.46 16.80 38.76
C GLU A 804 1.05 15.94 39.97
N PRO A 805 1.99 15.25 40.63
CA PRO A 805 1.70 14.45 41.81
C PRO A 805 1.09 15.27 42.97
N ALA A 806 1.45 16.55 43.08
CA ALA A 806 0.95 17.45 44.11
C ALA A 806 -0.27 18.28 43.64
N ALA A 807 -1.03 17.80 42.65
CA ALA A 807 -2.21 18.50 42.15
C ALA A 807 -3.26 18.63 43.26
N LYS A 808 -3.77 19.85 43.47
CA LYS A 808 -4.91 20.16 44.34
C LYS A 808 -6.19 20.33 43.54
N ALA A 809 -6.08 21.00 42.39
CA ALA A 809 -7.21 21.27 41.51
C ALA A 809 -6.77 21.41 40.05
N PHE A 810 -7.71 21.26 39.13
CA PHE A 810 -7.57 21.61 37.72
C PHE A 810 -8.52 22.75 37.38
N VAL A 811 -8.07 23.71 36.60
CA VAL A 811 -8.91 24.81 36.12
C VAL A 811 -9.08 24.70 34.62
N VAL A 812 -10.32 24.55 34.19
CA VAL A 812 -10.70 24.43 32.78
C VAL A 812 -10.87 25.82 32.21
N CYS A 813 -10.21 26.08 31.09
CA CYS A 813 -10.28 27.33 30.36
C CYS A 813 -10.90 27.13 28.98
N ARG A 814 -11.76 28.05 28.56
CA ARG A 814 -12.34 28.11 27.21
C ARG A 814 -11.97 29.44 26.58
N ASN A 815 -11.35 29.41 25.41
CA ASN A 815 -10.86 30.58 24.68
C ASN A 815 -9.99 31.51 25.55
N GLY A 816 -9.21 30.92 26.46
CA GLY A 816 -8.34 31.64 27.41
C GLY A 816 -9.03 32.11 28.70
N GLU A 817 -10.34 31.95 28.84
CA GLU A 817 -11.09 32.34 30.05
C GLU A 817 -11.34 31.14 30.97
N GLU A 818 -11.10 31.30 32.28
CA GLU A 818 -11.41 30.28 33.30
C GLU A 818 -12.93 30.08 33.39
N ILE A 819 -13.41 28.84 33.21
CA ILE A 819 -14.84 28.51 33.23
C ILE A 819 -15.25 27.57 34.38
N ASP A 820 -14.33 26.77 34.90
CA ASP A 820 -14.59 25.89 36.05
C ASP A 820 -13.30 25.47 36.78
N THR A 821 -13.42 25.07 38.05
CA THR A 821 -12.35 24.53 38.89
C THR A 821 -12.77 23.20 39.50
N LEU A 822 -11.98 22.16 39.26
CA LEU A 822 -12.29 20.77 39.57
C LEU A 822 -11.26 20.19 40.53
N ALA A 823 -11.67 19.25 41.38
CA ALA A 823 -10.76 18.56 42.30
C ALA A 823 -9.72 17.71 41.56
N ALA A 824 -8.55 17.49 42.17
CA ALA A 824 -7.43 16.74 41.56
C ALA A 824 -7.74 15.29 41.12
N GLY A 825 -8.84 14.69 41.60
CA GLY A 825 -9.28 13.37 41.16
C GLY A 825 -10.11 13.38 39.87
N VAL A 826 -10.44 14.56 39.33
CA VAL A 826 -11.28 14.74 38.14
C VAL A 826 -10.40 15.04 36.94
N THR A 827 -10.56 14.26 35.87
CA THR A 827 -9.76 14.35 34.64
C THR A 827 -10.59 14.61 33.38
N CYS A 828 -11.88 14.89 33.55
CA CYS A 828 -12.77 15.26 32.47
C CYS A 828 -13.81 16.31 32.90
N TYR A 829 -14.31 17.06 31.94
CA TYR A 829 -15.27 18.12 32.14
C TYR A 829 -16.25 18.20 30.96
N ARG A 830 -17.54 18.36 31.25
CA ARG A 830 -18.57 18.56 30.24
C ARG A 830 -18.97 20.03 30.21
N ASP A 831 -18.70 20.70 29.09
CA ASP A 831 -19.14 22.06 28.83
C ASP A 831 -20.40 22.04 27.96
N MET A 832 -21.36 22.92 28.25
CA MET A 832 -22.64 23.05 27.54
C MET A 832 -22.60 24.16 26.47
N PHE A 833 -21.41 24.56 26.04
CA PHE A 833 -21.17 25.62 25.06
C PHE A 833 -21.53 25.19 23.63
N HIS A 834 -22.18 26.08 22.89
CA HIS A 834 -22.44 25.90 21.46
C HIS A 834 -21.59 26.89 20.66
N GLY A 835 -20.65 26.37 19.87
CA GLY A 835 -19.70 27.19 19.11
C GLY A 835 -18.36 26.48 18.91
N VAL A 836 -17.48 27.08 18.11
CA VAL A 836 -16.09 26.63 18.04
C VAL A 836 -15.35 27.21 19.22
N ALA A 837 -14.72 26.35 20.02
CA ALA A 837 -13.95 26.73 21.20
C ALA A 837 -12.56 26.10 21.19
N VAL A 838 -11.64 26.74 21.90
CA VAL A 838 -10.32 26.19 22.22
C VAL A 838 -10.27 25.95 23.72
N TYR A 839 -10.06 24.71 24.13
CA TYR A 839 -10.02 24.30 25.53
C TYR A 839 -8.58 24.07 25.99
N SER A 840 -8.25 24.58 27.17
CA SER A 840 -6.99 24.32 27.88
C SER A 840 -7.29 24.02 29.34
N VAL A 841 -6.36 23.37 30.03
CA VAL A 841 -6.48 23.06 31.46
C VAL A 841 -5.15 23.38 32.12
N TYR A 842 -5.16 24.03 33.28
CA TYR A 842 -3.95 24.19 34.10
C TYR A 842 -4.14 23.57 35.48
N THR A 843 -3.03 23.16 36.09
CA THR A 843 -3.00 22.57 37.44
C THR A 843 -2.75 23.64 38.49
N VAL A 844 -3.42 23.54 39.63
CA VAL A 844 -3.06 24.24 40.87
C VAL A 844 -2.51 23.22 41.85
N ASP A 845 -1.30 23.43 42.35
CA ASP A 845 -0.68 22.54 43.35
C ASP A 845 -1.26 22.76 44.77
N VAL A 846 -0.83 21.94 45.72
CA VAL A 846 -1.24 22.06 47.13
C VAL A 846 -0.86 23.40 47.78
N GLU A 847 0.18 24.06 47.28
CA GLU A 847 0.67 25.36 47.77
C GLU A 847 -0.03 26.56 47.10
N GLY A 848 -0.87 26.31 46.08
CA GLY A 848 -1.62 27.32 45.35
C GLY A 848 -0.91 27.89 44.11
N HIS A 849 0.22 27.32 43.69
CA HIS A 849 0.89 27.72 42.46
C HIS A 849 0.18 27.15 41.24
N LYS A 850 0.12 27.95 40.17
CA LYS A 850 -0.47 27.56 38.89
C LYS A 850 0.61 27.03 37.95
N SER A 851 0.32 25.95 37.22
CA SER A 851 1.07 25.60 36.01
C SER A 851 0.79 26.60 34.89
N PRO A 852 1.60 26.63 33.81
CA PRO A 852 1.15 27.16 32.52
C PRO A 852 -0.13 26.47 32.04
N LEU A 853 -0.85 27.08 31.09
CA LEU A 853 -1.95 26.42 30.40
C LEU A 853 -1.44 25.17 29.70
N GLY A 854 -2.13 24.05 29.86
CA GLY A 854 -1.87 22.86 29.06
C GLY A 854 -2.15 23.13 27.58
N ILE A 855 -1.51 22.33 26.73
CA ILE A 855 -1.56 22.46 25.28
C ILE A 855 -3.03 22.43 24.81
N PRO A 856 -3.50 23.46 24.08
CA PRO A 856 -4.91 23.64 23.76
C PRO A 856 -5.46 22.58 22.80
N ALA A 857 -6.74 22.26 22.94
CA ALA A 857 -7.51 21.43 22.02
C ALA A 857 -8.69 22.23 21.41
N ARG A 858 -8.72 22.34 20.09
CA ARG A 858 -9.85 22.94 19.36
C ARG A 858 -11.01 21.95 19.30
N CYS A 859 -12.23 22.45 19.52
CA CYS A 859 -13.46 21.64 19.44
C CYS A 859 -14.62 22.45 18.83
N PRO A 860 -15.26 21.96 17.74
CA PRO A 860 -16.58 22.42 17.34
C PRO A 860 -17.64 21.84 18.30
N ALA A 861 -18.03 22.62 19.31
CA ALA A 861 -18.93 22.18 20.37
C ALA A 861 -20.42 22.33 19.99
N GLY A 862 -21.24 21.36 20.43
CA GLY A 862 -22.69 21.36 20.21
C GLY A 862 -23.07 21.25 18.73
N ASN A 863 -23.68 22.31 18.19
CA ASN A 863 -24.16 22.38 16.79
C ASN A 863 -23.22 23.15 15.85
N ALA A 864 -22.00 23.45 16.32
CA ALA A 864 -21.01 24.23 15.57
C ALA A 864 -20.30 23.42 14.48
N ASP A 865 -20.35 22.09 14.57
CA ASP A 865 -19.77 21.20 13.58
C ASP A 865 -20.53 21.27 12.24
N ARG A 866 -19.78 21.40 11.16
CA ARG A 866 -20.24 21.55 9.77
C ARG A 866 -19.56 20.57 8.83
N GLU A 867 -18.62 19.78 9.34
CA GLU A 867 -17.86 18.85 8.53
C GLU A 867 -18.50 17.47 8.64
N ALA A 868 -18.62 16.78 7.51
CA ALA A 868 -19.16 15.43 7.54
C ALA A 868 -18.09 14.45 8.04
N PRO A 869 -18.48 13.37 8.75
CA PRO A 869 -17.52 12.39 9.25
C PRO A 869 -16.70 11.79 8.11
N VAL A 870 -15.40 11.59 8.31
CA VAL A 870 -14.57 10.96 7.28
C VAL A 870 -14.53 9.46 7.49
N ILE A 871 -15.11 8.72 6.54
CA ILE A 871 -15.15 7.25 6.55
C ILE A 871 -13.84 6.71 5.99
N VAL A 872 -13.17 5.87 6.77
CA VAL A 872 -11.92 5.20 6.41
C VAL A 872 -12.17 3.71 6.24
N ILE A 873 -12.01 3.23 5.00
CA ILE A 873 -12.05 1.80 4.64
C ILE A 873 -10.81 1.50 3.82
N ASN A 874 -9.90 0.70 4.37
CA ASN A 874 -8.60 0.45 3.77
C ASN A 874 -8.67 -0.60 2.65
N SER A 875 -9.43 -1.69 2.88
CA SER A 875 -9.54 -2.82 1.95
C SER A 875 -11.00 -3.25 1.81
N PRO A 876 -11.80 -2.54 0.98
CA PRO A 876 -13.21 -2.86 0.84
C PRO A 876 -13.40 -4.21 0.14
N VAL A 877 -14.17 -5.10 0.76
CA VAL A 877 -14.42 -6.45 0.21
C VAL A 877 -15.06 -6.35 -1.17
N THR A 878 -14.40 -6.86 -2.20
CA THR A 878 -14.90 -6.82 -3.59
C THR A 878 -15.48 -8.12 -4.10
N SER A 879 -15.15 -9.23 -3.44
CA SER A 879 -15.72 -10.54 -3.71
C SER A 879 -15.77 -11.39 -2.44
N VAL A 880 -16.72 -12.32 -2.40
CA VAL A 880 -16.88 -13.31 -1.32
C VAL A 880 -17.08 -14.69 -1.92
N MET A 881 -16.72 -15.72 -1.16
CA MET A 881 -17.02 -17.10 -1.53
C MET A 881 -18.49 -17.41 -1.26
N LYS A 882 -19.12 -18.20 -2.13
CA LYS A 882 -20.50 -18.66 -1.95
C LYS A 882 -20.62 -19.39 -0.60
N GLY A 883 -21.56 -18.95 0.23
CA GLY A 883 -21.75 -19.48 1.58
C GLY A 883 -20.92 -18.80 2.68
N ALA A 884 -20.00 -17.90 2.34
CA ALA A 884 -19.26 -17.11 3.31
C ALA A 884 -20.06 -15.85 3.74
N PRO A 885 -19.95 -15.42 5.01
CA PRO A 885 -20.48 -14.13 5.44
C PRO A 885 -19.66 -12.96 4.85
N LEU A 886 -20.26 -11.77 4.82
CA LEU A 886 -19.57 -10.53 4.49
C LEU A 886 -19.31 -9.73 5.78
N HIS A 887 -18.04 -9.55 6.11
CA HIS A 887 -17.62 -8.68 7.21
C HIS A 887 -17.29 -7.29 6.66
N ILE A 888 -17.83 -6.26 7.29
CA ILE A 888 -17.53 -4.86 6.95
C ILE A 888 -17.01 -4.19 8.22
N ARG A 889 -15.86 -3.54 8.10
CA ARG A 889 -15.21 -2.75 9.14
C ARG A 889 -14.82 -1.40 8.55
N PHE A 890 -15.07 -0.33 9.30
CA PHE A 890 -14.59 0.99 8.94
C PHE A 890 -14.29 1.82 10.19
N SER A 891 -13.36 2.74 10.05
CA SER A 891 -13.02 3.72 11.07
C SER A 891 -13.58 5.09 10.68
N VAL A 892 -13.86 5.93 11.66
CA VAL A 892 -14.34 7.29 11.43
C VAL A 892 -13.36 8.29 12.02
N VAL A 893 -12.87 9.21 11.19
CA VAL A 893 -12.12 10.38 11.65
C VAL A 893 -13.14 11.49 11.90
N GLU A 894 -13.26 11.89 13.17
CA GLU A 894 -14.31 12.77 13.68
C GLU A 894 -13.84 13.54 14.93
N ASP A 895 -14.20 14.82 15.05
CA ASP A 895 -13.95 15.68 16.22
C ASP A 895 -15.08 15.61 17.25
N ARG A 896 -16.15 14.88 16.97
CA ARG A 896 -17.20 14.51 17.94
C ARG A 896 -16.93 13.21 18.67
N LEU A 897 -17.67 12.99 19.75
CA LEU A 897 -17.62 11.74 20.50
C LEU A 897 -18.16 10.56 19.68
N PRO A 898 -17.54 9.37 19.76
CA PRO A 898 -18.01 8.20 19.03
C PRO A 898 -19.46 7.82 19.35
N GLU A 899 -19.99 8.14 20.54
CA GLU A 899 -21.37 7.81 20.92
C GLU A 899 -22.43 8.62 20.14
N VAL A 900 -22.06 9.74 19.52
CA VAL A 900 -22.98 10.52 18.67
C VAL A 900 -22.87 10.15 17.19
N VAL A 901 -21.90 9.30 16.84
CA VAL A 901 -21.69 8.80 15.48
C VAL A 901 -22.44 7.49 15.29
N SER A 902 -23.18 7.38 14.19
CA SER A 902 -23.88 6.17 13.80
C SER A 902 -23.63 5.82 12.34
N GLY A 903 -23.54 4.52 12.05
CA GLY A 903 -23.40 3.99 10.70
C GLY A 903 -24.59 3.13 10.31
N THR A 904 -24.97 3.15 9.04
CA THR A 904 -26.01 2.27 8.49
C THR A 904 -25.55 1.70 7.15
N LEU A 905 -25.64 0.37 7.02
CA LEU A 905 -25.46 -0.35 5.77
C LEU A 905 -26.78 -0.34 5.01
N HIS A 906 -26.75 0.16 3.78
CA HIS A 906 -27.83 0.06 2.82
C HIS A 906 -27.40 -0.95 1.76
N TYR A 907 -28.06 -2.11 1.68
CA TYR A 907 -27.70 -3.16 0.73
C TYR A 907 -28.91 -3.76 0.02
N ARG A 908 -28.67 -4.35 -1.15
CA ARG A 908 -29.67 -5.08 -1.94
C ARG A 908 -29.01 -5.98 -2.97
N LYS A 909 -29.78 -6.85 -3.60
CA LYS A 909 -29.36 -7.51 -4.85
C LYS A 909 -29.19 -6.45 -5.95
N PRO A 910 -28.13 -6.51 -6.78
CA PRO A 910 -27.96 -5.55 -7.86
C PRO A 910 -29.21 -5.47 -8.75
N GLY A 911 -29.66 -4.25 -9.06
CA GLY A 911 -30.83 -4.00 -9.90
C GLY A 911 -32.19 -4.01 -9.18
N ASP A 912 -32.25 -4.47 -7.91
CA ASP A 912 -33.46 -4.33 -7.11
C ASP A 912 -33.74 -2.87 -6.77
N LYS A 913 -35.00 -2.52 -6.52
CA LYS A 913 -35.38 -1.14 -6.19
C LYS A 913 -35.37 -0.83 -4.70
N VAL A 914 -35.53 -1.86 -3.86
CA VAL A 914 -35.69 -1.72 -2.42
C VAL A 914 -34.36 -1.95 -1.73
N TRP A 915 -33.99 -1.03 -0.84
CA TRP A 915 -32.83 -1.16 0.04
C TRP A 915 -33.24 -1.86 1.33
N LYS A 916 -32.39 -2.76 1.80
CA LYS A 916 -32.41 -3.26 3.17
C LYS A 916 -31.42 -2.45 3.99
N GLU A 917 -31.77 -2.16 5.23
CA GLU A 917 -30.96 -1.35 6.13
C GLU A 917 -30.55 -2.17 7.35
N LEU A 918 -29.27 -2.06 7.74
CA LEU A 918 -28.74 -2.67 8.96
C LEU A 918 -27.84 -1.65 9.68
N PRO A 919 -28.04 -1.40 10.98
CA PRO A 919 -27.17 -0.52 11.74
C PRO A 919 -25.81 -1.19 11.97
N PHE A 920 -24.74 -0.40 11.92
CA PHE A 920 -23.42 -0.86 12.36
C PHE A 920 -23.32 -0.82 13.89
N GLU A 921 -22.54 -1.74 14.44
CA GLU A 921 -22.19 -1.76 15.86
C GLU A 921 -20.83 -1.10 16.07
N ARG A 922 -20.70 -0.32 17.14
CA ARG A 922 -19.41 0.26 17.53
C ARG A 922 -18.59 -0.82 18.24
N ARG A 923 -17.45 -1.19 17.66
CA ARG A 923 -16.53 -2.18 18.24
C ARG A 923 -15.74 -1.57 19.38
N VAL A 924 -14.94 -0.56 19.08
CA VAL A 924 -14.13 0.21 20.03
C VAL A 924 -13.78 1.56 19.42
N ARG A 925 -13.49 2.58 20.24
CA ARG A 925 -13.15 3.93 19.77
C ARG A 925 -14.14 4.41 18.70
N ALA A 926 -13.66 4.85 17.53
CA ALA A 926 -14.47 5.26 16.39
C ALA A 926 -14.49 4.21 15.27
N VAL A 927 -14.37 2.93 15.62
CA VAL A 927 -14.44 1.80 14.68
C VAL A 927 -15.78 1.09 14.77
N PHE A 928 -16.38 0.89 13.60
CA PHE A 928 -17.69 0.28 13.42
C PHE A 928 -17.57 -1.01 12.62
N THR A 929 -18.36 -2.00 12.98
CA THR A 929 -18.37 -3.31 12.35
C THR A 929 -19.79 -3.81 12.10
N LEU A 930 -19.90 -4.66 11.09
CA LEU A 930 -21.13 -5.38 10.76
C LEU A 930 -20.78 -6.70 10.08
N THR A 931 -21.53 -7.75 10.41
CA THR A 931 -21.51 -9.01 9.68
C THR A 931 -22.85 -9.20 8.96
N LEU A 932 -22.81 -9.26 7.63
CA LEU A 932 -23.96 -9.69 6.83
C LEU A 932 -23.85 -11.22 6.64
N PRO A 933 -24.81 -12.02 7.14
CA PRO A 933 -24.75 -13.46 6.99
C PRO A 933 -24.85 -13.88 5.52
N ALA A 934 -24.33 -15.07 5.19
CA ALA A 934 -24.32 -15.59 3.83
C ALA A 934 -25.73 -15.65 3.19
N SER A 935 -26.78 -15.86 3.99
CA SER A 935 -28.18 -15.85 3.54
C SER A 935 -28.67 -14.47 3.05
N GLY A 936 -27.96 -13.40 3.40
CA GLY A 936 -28.19 -12.04 2.92
C GLY A 936 -27.54 -11.73 1.57
N ILE A 937 -26.72 -12.64 1.03
CA ILE A 937 -25.93 -12.46 -0.19
C ILE A 937 -26.53 -13.34 -1.29
N THR A 938 -26.82 -12.76 -2.46
CA THR A 938 -27.41 -13.50 -3.59
C THR A 938 -26.33 -14.03 -4.54
N GLU A 939 -26.67 -14.98 -5.42
CA GLU A 939 -25.71 -15.51 -6.40
C GLU A 939 -25.17 -14.42 -7.36
N GLU A 940 -25.99 -13.43 -7.68
CA GLU A 940 -25.56 -12.24 -8.45
C GLU A 940 -24.81 -11.20 -7.60
N GLY A 941 -24.50 -11.53 -6.34
CA GLY A 941 -23.83 -10.63 -5.40
C GLY A 941 -24.78 -9.66 -4.69
N ILE A 942 -24.19 -8.59 -4.16
CA ILE A 942 -24.91 -7.46 -3.56
C ILE A 942 -24.33 -6.14 -4.06
N GLU A 943 -25.16 -5.10 -4.07
CA GLU A 943 -24.68 -3.72 -4.06
C GLU A 943 -25.00 -3.08 -2.71
N TYR A 944 -24.08 -2.27 -2.20
CA TYR A 944 -24.28 -1.56 -0.95
C TYR A 944 -23.64 -0.17 -0.93
N TYR A 945 -24.15 0.68 -0.04
CA TYR A 945 -23.45 1.87 0.42
C TYR A 945 -23.60 2.00 1.93
N ILE A 946 -22.73 2.77 2.55
CA ILE A 946 -22.74 3.06 3.98
C ILE A 946 -23.07 4.54 4.14
N SER A 947 -23.99 4.88 5.05
CA SER A 947 -24.19 6.25 5.51
C SER A 947 -23.66 6.38 6.93
N VAL A 948 -22.83 7.38 7.20
CA VAL A 948 -22.34 7.69 8.56
C VAL A 948 -22.82 9.08 8.93
N SER A 949 -23.45 9.21 10.09
CA SER A 949 -23.93 10.49 10.60
C SER A 949 -23.35 10.78 11.97
N ASP A 950 -23.00 12.04 12.21
CA ASP A 950 -22.58 12.57 13.51
C ASP A 950 -23.73 13.25 14.29
N SER A 951 -24.98 13.02 13.86
CA SER A 951 -26.25 13.70 14.19
C SER A 951 -26.62 14.97 13.42
N HIS A 952 -25.66 15.66 12.80
CA HIS A 952 -25.88 16.91 12.06
C HIS A 952 -25.46 16.82 10.61
N ASN A 953 -24.33 16.16 10.36
CA ASN A 953 -23.81 15.94 9.03
C ASN A 953 -23.90 14.45 8.67
N THR A 954 -23.76 14.14 7.38
CA THR A 954 -23.77 12.77 6.88
C THR A 954 -22.79 12.64 5.73
N SER A 955 -21.99 11.59 5.78
CA SER A 955 -21.11 11.17 4.69
C SER A 955 -21.49 9.78 4.21
N PHE A 956 -20.97 9.41 3.04
CA PHE A 956 -21.28 8.14 2.42
C PHE A 956 -20.03 7.42 1.93
N TYR A 957 -20.07 6.08 1.97
CA TYR A 957 -19.14 5.23 1.27
C TYR A 957 -19.90 4.36 0.24
N PRO A 958 -19.50 4.36 -1.05
CA PRO A 958 -18.59 5.33 -1.67
C PRO A 958 -19.16 6.75 -1.59
N ALA A 959 -18.32 7.79 -1.70
CA ALA A 959 -18.76 9.19 -1.60
C ALA A 959 -19.76 9.64 -2.70
N SER A 960 -19.98 8.81 -3.72
CA SER A 960 -20.96 9.01 -4.78
C SER A 960 -22.29 8.28 -4.54
N ALA A 961 -22.46 7.60 -3.42
CA ALA A 961 -23.70 6.93 -3.09
C ALA A 961 -24.87 7.94 -2.88
N PRO A 962 -26.12 7.53 -3.16
CA PRO A 962 -26.55 6.22 -3.69
C PRO A 962 -26.43 6.12 -5.23
N PHE A 963 -25.82 7.09 -5.90
CA PHE A 963 -25.73 7.12 -7.36
C PHE A 963 -24.76 6.06 -7.92
N ARG A 964 -23.60 5.89 -7.26
CA ARG A 964 -22.69 4.75 -7.47
C ARG A 964 -22.39 4.10 -6.12
N ASN A 965 -22.59 2.79 -6.08
CA ASN A 965 -22.52 1.98 -4.88
C ASN A 965 -21.37 0.99 -5.00
N HIS A 966 -20.90 0.50 -3.85
CA HIS A 966 -19.98 -0.61 -3.83
C HIS A 966 -20.69 -1.90 -4.25
N THR A 967 -19.97 -2.83 -4.86
CA THR A 967 -20.53 -4.11 -5.31
C THR A 967 -19.62 -5.26 -4.92
N VAL A 968 -20.23 -6.35 -4.47
CA VAL A 968 -19.54 -7.58 -4.08
C VAL A 968 -20.03 -8.68 -5.00
N VAL A 969 -19.10 -9.38 -5.68
CA VAL A 969 -19.42 -10.57 -6.49
C VAL A 969 -19.26 -11.84 -5.67
N VAL A 970 -20.04 -12.87 -6.01
CA VAL A 970 -19.92 -14.19 -5.39
C VAL A 970 -19.09 -15.09 -6.29
N THR A 971 -18.10 -15.76 -5.72
CA THR A 971 -17.29 -16.80 -6.38
C THR A 971 -17.63 -18.17 -5.80
N GLU A 972 -17.71 -19.18 -6.64
CA GLU A 972 -17.97 -20.57 -6.23
C GLU A 972 -16.80 -21.47 -6.61
N VAL A 973 -16.47 -22.42 -5.72
CA VAL A 973 -15.46 -23.46 -5.93
C VAL A 973 -16.09 -24.78 -5.51
N GLN A 974 -15.86 -25.84 -6.28
CA GLN A 974 -16.41 -27.17 -5.98
C GLN A 974 -15.80 -27.76 -4.69
N GLY A 975 -16.60 -28.50 -3.92
CA GLY A 975 -16.15 -29.22 -2.72
C GLY A 975 -15.87 -28.33 -1.51
N ASN A 976 -16.26 -27.05 -1.54
CA ASN A 976 -16.16 -26.15 -0.39
C ASN A 976 -17.36 -26.32 0.55
N ASP A 977 -17.36 -27.39 1.33
CA ASP A 977 -18.44 -27.67 2.27
C ASP A 977 -18.29 -26.83 3.55
N LYS A 978 -19.43 -26.39 4.09
CA LYS A 978 -19.49 -25.70 5.39
C LYS A 978 -19.07 -26.70 6.49
N PRO A 979 -18.01 -26.42 7.28
CA PRO A 979 -17.57 -27.32 8.33
C PRO A 979 -18.58 -27.36 9.48
N ILE A 980 -18.50 -28.41 10.31
CA ILE A 980 -19.36 -28.53 11.50
C ILE A 980 -18.85 -27.68 12.66
N PRO A 981 -19.71 -27.21 13.58
CA PRO A 981 -19.27 -26.45 14.74
C PRO A 981 -18.26 -27.22 15.62
N PRO A 982 -17.23 -26.56 16.17
CA PRO A 982 -16.29 -27.20 17.08
C PRO A 982 -16.97 -27.56 18.41
N VAL A 983 -16.70 -28.75 18.93
CA VAL A 983 -17.22 -29.20 20.24
C VAL A 983 -16.20 -28.93 21.32
N VAL A 984 -16.54 -28.01 22.24
CA VAL A 984 -15.75 -27.63 23.40
C VAL A 984 -15.76 -28.76 24.43
N LYS A 985 -14.58 -29.14 24.92
CA LYS A 985 -14.40 -30.26 25.85
C LYS A 985 -14.24 -29.81 27.29
N GLN A 986 -13.36 -28.85 27.53
CA GLN A 986 -12.96 -28.44 28.87
C GLN A 986 -12.36 -27.04 28.86
N ILE A 987 -12.37 -26.41 30.03
CA ILE A 987 -11.68 -25.15 30.33
C ILE A 987 -10.75 -25.43 31.51
N ASP A 988 -9.47 -25.08 31.38
CA ASP A 988 -8.49 -25.17 32.47
C ASP A 988 -7.64 -23.90 32.50
N ASN A 989 -7.55 -23.22 33.66
CA ASN A 989 -6.81 -21.97 33.84
C ASN A 989 -7.05 -20.93 32.71
N ASN A 990 -8.32 -20.62 32.41
CA ASN A 990 -8.76 -19.71 31.35
C ASN A 990 -8.36 -20.14 29.91
N ARG A 991 -7.90 -21.38 29.73
CA ARG A 991 -7.60 -21.98 28.43
C ARG A 991 -8.72 -22.91 28.00
N MET A 992 -9.25 -22.65 26.81
CA MET A 992 -10.29 -23.46 26.18
C MET A 992 -9.66 -24.60 25.38
N TYR A 993 -10.33 -25.75 25.37
CA TYR A 993 -9.96 -26.93 24.59
C TYR A 993 -11.17 -27.46 23.84
N TRP A 994 -11.00 -27.79 22.56
CA TRP A 994 -12.06 -28.35 21.72
C TRP A 994 -11.56 -29.52 20.88
N THR A 995 -12.48 -30.18 20.19
CA THR A 995 -12.16 -31.22 19.22
C THR A 995 -11.80 -30.61 17.88
N CYS A 996 -10.72 -31.11 17.28
CA CYS A 996 -10.40 -30.75 15.92
C CYS A 996 -11.49 -31.29 14.99
N THR A 997 -11.95 -30.44 14.09
CA THR A 997 -13.03 -30.69 13.14
C THR A 997 -12.45 -31.00 11.77
N GLU A 998 -13.02 -31.98 11.08
CA GLU A 998 -12.66 -32.31 9.70
C GLU A 998 -12.94 -31.12 8.77
N ASN A 999 -12.05 -30.87 7.80
CA ASN A 999 -12.13 -29.76 6.85
C ASN A 999 -12.10 -28.33 7.44
N ALA A 1000 -11.80 -28.18 8.73
CA ALA A 1000 -11.53 -26.88 9.33
C ALA A 1000 -10.09 -26.44 9.03
N GLU A 1001 -9.92 -25.34 8.30
CA GLU A 1001 -8.62 -24.72 8.02
C GLU A 1001 -8.19 -23.82 9.20
N MET A 1002 -9.17 -23.24 9.91
CA MET A 1002 -8.95 -22.44 11.11
C MET A 1002 -10.17 -22.46 12.04
N TYR A 1003 -9.97 -22.03 13.28
CA TYR A 1003 -11.05 -21.69 14.21
C TYR A 1003 -11.02 -20.20 14.51
N ARG A 1004 -12.18 -19.53 14.39
CA ARG A 1004 -12.32 -18.14 14.83
C ARG A 1004 -12.83 -18.11 16.27
N ILE A 1005 -12.25 -17.23 17.09
CA ILE A 1005 -12.61 -17.04 18.48
C ILE A 1005 -13.32 -15.70 18.62
N TYR A 1006 -14.48 -15.74 19.27
CA TYR A 1006 -15.31 -14.57 19.53
C TYR A 1006 -15.51 -14.37 21.03
N ARG A 1007 -15.61 -13.11 21.48
CA ARG A 1007 -15.77 -12.72 22.88
C ARG A 1007 -16.79 -11.60 23.05
N ALA A 1008 -17.58 -11.67 24.11
CA ALA A 1008 -18.47 -10.59 24.55
C ALA A 1008 -18.69 -10.60 26.08
N LYS A 1009 -19.33 -9.54 26.61
CA LYS A 1009 -19.71 -9.43 28.03
C LYS A 1009 -21.05 -10.08 28.37
N THR A 1010 -21.86 -10.41 27.37
CA THR A 1010 -23.18 -11.04 27.56
C THR A 1010 -23.22 -12.42 26.89
N PRO A 1011 -24.02 -13.36 27.41
CA PRO A 1011 -24.04 -14.73 26.88
C PRO A 1011 -24.81 -14.89 25.55
N ASP A 1012 -25.66 -13.93 25.21
CA ASP A 1012 -26.56 -13.95 24.04
C ASP A 1012 -25.96 -13.31 22.79
N PHE A 1013 -24.65 -13.04 22.78
CA PHE A 1013 -23.99 -12.33 21.68
C PHE A 1013 -23.98 -13.12 20.36
N ALA A 1014 -23.99 -12.40 19.23
CA ALA A 1014 -23.81 -12.96 17.90
C ALA A 1014 -22.32 -13.02 17.52
N VAL A 1015 -21.91 -14.11 16.86
CA VAL A 1015 -20.56 -14.20 16.28
C VAL A 1015 -20.47 -13.28 15.06
N GLY A 1016 -19.39 -12.50 14.96
CA GLY A 1016 -19.19 -11.58 13.86
C GLY A 1016 -18.03 -10.61 14.06
N ALA A 1017 -17.89 -9.66 13.15
CA ALA A 1017 -16.78 -8.72 13.13
C ALA A 1017 -16.70 -7.82 14.39
N GLY A 1018 -17.81 -7.60 15.11
CA GLY A 1018 -17.81 -6.86 16.38
C GLY A 1018 -17.27 -7.65 17.57
N THR A 1019 -17.36 -8.97 17.53
CA THR A 1019 -16.98 -9.85 18.65
C THR A 1019 -15.75 -10.71 18.34
N PHE A 1020 -15.22 -10.65 17.12
CA PHE A 1020 -14.04 -11.39 16.69
C PHE A 1020 -12.79 -10.95 17.46
N VAL A 1021 -12.11 -11.89 18.12
CA VAL A 1021 -10.85 -11.65 18.84
C VAL A 1021 -9.67 -11.99 17.95
N THR A 1022 -9.58 -13.27 17.56
CA THR A 1022 -8.47 -13.81 16.76
C THR A 1022 -8.88 -15.15 16.16
N PHE A 1023 -7.96 -15.78 15.44
CA PHE A 1023 -8.12 -17.16 14.96
C PHE A 1023 -6.92 -18.02 15.36
N VAL A 1024 -7.08 -19.33 15.32
CA VAL A 1024 -5.98 -20.31 15.37
C VAL A 1024 -6.12 -21.30 14.20
N ALA A 1025 -5.02 -21.91 13.78
CA ALA A 1025 -5.02 -22.88 12.68
C ALA A 1025 -5.89 -24.11 12.98
N GLY A 1026 -6.36 -24.81 11.94
CA GLY A 1026 -7.29 -25.95 12.04
C GLY A 1026 -6.75 -27.16 12.82
N ASN A 1027 -5.42 -27.27 12.92
CA ASN A 1027 -4.71 -28.26 13.75
C ASN A 1027 -4.47 -27.78 15.20
N THR A 1028 -4.83 -26.54 15.52
CA THR A 1028 -4.69 -25.94 16.85
C THR A 1028 -6.05 -25.94 17.54
N CYS A 1029 -6.21 -26.81 18.54
CA CYS A 1029 -7.50 -27.04 19.21
C CYS A 1029 -7.52 -26.56 20.67
N THR A 1030 -6.74 -25.51 20.96
CA THR A 1030 -6.69 -24.82 22.24
C THR A 1030 -6.34 -23.34 22.08
N PHE A 1031 -6.89 -22.48 22.94
CA PHE A 1031 -6.60 -21.05 22.99
C PHE A 1031 -6.84 -20.52 24.40
N ALA A 1032 -6.03 -19.56 24.83
CA ALA A 1032 -6.26 -18.75 26.03
C ALA A 1032 -6.17 -17.28 25.62
N ASP A 1033 -7.14 -16.47 26.03
CA ASP A 1033 -7.11 -15.02 25.81
C ASP A 1033 -5.93 -14.40 26.57
N ASN A 1034 -5.35 -13.32 26.04
CA ASN A 1034 -4.21 -12.66 26.68
C ASN A 1034 -4.62 -11.72 27.84
N GLY A 1035 -5.93 -11.56 28.08
CA GLY A 1035 -6.45 -10.85 29.23
C GLY A 1035 -6.67 -9.35 29.01
N PHE A 1036 -6.67 -8.87 27.76
CA PHE A 1036 -6.95 -7.47 27.43
C PHE A 1036 -8.23 -7.30 26.57
N ASP A 1037 -9.02 -6.27 26.89
CA ASP A 1037 -10.14 -5.85 26.05
C ASP A 1037 -9.66 -5.05 24.83
N PHE A 1038 -10.52 -4.82 23.82
CA PHE A 1038 -10.15 -4.14 22.57
C PHE A 1038 -9.66 -2.70 22.76
N ASP A 1039 -9.88 -2.09 23.92
CA ASP A 1039 -9.35 -0.76 24.27
C ASP A 1039 -8.01 -0.81 25.01
N GLY A 1040 -7.51 -2.01 25.33
CA GLY A 1040 -6.25 -2.25 26.03
C GLY A 1040 -6.40 -2.35 27.55
N THR A 1041 -7.62 -2.27 28.08
CA THR A 1041 -7.86 -2.46 29.50
C THR A 1041 -7.82 -3.95 29.88
N PRO A 1042 -7.32 -4.33 31.06
CA PRO A 1042 -7.39 -5.71 31.52
C PRO A 1042 -8.85 -6.19 31.62
N LEU A 1043 -9.11 -7.42 31.15
CA LEU A 1043 -10.41 -8.08 31.35
C LEU A 1043 -10.66 -8.27 32.85
N LYS A 1044 -11.84 -7.86 33.31
CA LYS A 1044 -12.31 -8.04 34.70
C LYS A 1044 -13.75 -8.53 34.72
N GLY A 1045 -14.03 -9.52 35.57
CA GLY A 1045 -15.34 -10.15 35.67
C GLY A 1045 -15.58 -11.21 34.60
N THR A 1046 -16.85 -11.52 34.36
CA THR A 1046 -17.27 -12.62 33.48
C THR A 1046 -17.30 -12.20 32.02
N TYR A 1047 -16.67 -13.00 31.16
CA TYR A 1047 -16.76 -12.91 29.71
C TYR A 1047 -17.23 -14.22 29.11
N TYR A 1048 -17.87 -14.12 27.94
CA TYR A 1048 -18.41 -15.25 27.21
C TYR A 1048 -17.73 -15.40 25.86
N TYR A 1049 -17.40 -16.64 25.50
CA TYR A 1049 -16.71 -16.99 24.27
C TYR A 1049 -17.52 -17.98 23.44
N ARG A 1050 -17.31 -17.90 22.13
CA ARG A 1050 -17.80 -18.86 21.14
C ARG A 1050 -16.73 -19.09 20.08
N LEU A 1051 -16.73 -20.29 19.52
CA LEU A 1051 -15.83 -20.67 18.44
C LEU A 1051 -16.63 -21.10 17.21
N THR A 1052 -16.07 -20.85 16.04
CA THR A 1052 -16.54 -21.42 14.78
C THR A 1052 -15.37 -22.13 14.09
N SER A 1053 -15.69 -23.12 13.27
CA SER A 1053 -14.74 -23.69 12.32
C SER A 1053 -14.92 -23.00 10.97
N VAL A 1054 -13.83 -22.80 10.25
CA VAL A 1054 -13.83 -22.10 8.96
C VAL A 1054 -13.07 -22.95 7.94
N SER A 1055 -13.68 -23.16 6.77
CA SER A 1055 -13.04 -23.89 5.68
C SER A 1055 -11.93 -23.07 5.02
N ARG A 1056 -11.19 -23.71 4.10
CA ARG A 1056 -10.18 -23.05 3.26
C ARG A 1056 -10.71 -21.80 2.53
N TRP A 1057 -11.99 -21.77 2.20
CA TRP A 1057 -12.64 -20.71 1.42
C TRP A 1057 -13.67 -19.90 2.23
N ASP A 1058 -13.44 -19.74 3.54
CA ASP A 1058 -14.22 -18.86 4.42
C ASP A 1058 -15.69 -19.25 4.64
N CYS A 1059 -16.08 -20.50 4.32
CA CYS A 1059 -17.35 -21.02 4.81
C CYS A 1059 -17.23 -21.28 6.31
N GLU A 1060 -18.02 -20.53 7.08
CA GLU A 1060 -17.99 -20.56 8.53
C GLU A 1060 -19.15 -21.37 9.10
N SER A 1061 -18.86 -22.24 10.08
CA SER A 1061 -19.84 -23.07 10.78
C SER A 1061 -20.82 -22.24 11.61
N GLU A 1062 -21.86 -22.88 12.15
CA GLU A 1062 -22.56 -22.30 13.31
C GLU A 1062 -21.59 -22.19 14.50
N ALA A 1063 -21.92 -21.33 15.46
CA ALA A 1063 -21.12 -21.16 16.66
C ALA A 1063 -21.21 -22.38 17.60
N SER A 1064 -20.13 -22.65 18.32
CA SER A 1064 -20.10 -23.61 19.42
C SER A 1064 -21.07 -23.23 20.53
N ASP A 1065 -21.29 -24.16 21.46
CA ASP A 1065 -21.86 -23.83 22.76
C ASP A 1065 -21.06 -22.72 23.44
N ILE A 1066 -21.75 -21.93 24.27
CA ILE A 1066 -21.15 -20.80 24.95
C ILE A 1066 -20.20 -21.24 26.05
N ILE A 1067 -19.07 -20.54 26.15
CA ILE A 1067 -18.03 -20.77 27.14
C ILE A 1067 -17.98 -19.56 28.07
N GLN A 1068 -17.99 -19.78 29.37
CA GLN A 1068 -17.84 -18.72 30.37
C GLN A 1068 -16.43 -18.73 30.96
N ILE A 1069 -15.78 -17.57 31.05
CA ILE A 1069 -14.49 -17.39 31.73
C ILE A 1069 -14.58 -16.19 32.68
N ASP A 1070 -14.14 -16.38 33.91
CA ASP A 1070 -14.12 -15.35 34.95
C ASP A 1070 -12.69 -14.82 35.15
N TYR A 1071 -12.49 -13.52 34.88
CA TYR A 1071 -11.22 -12.85 35.05
C TYR A 1071 -11.17 -12.12 36.40
N GLN A 1072 -10.02 -12.24 37.09
CA GLN A 1072 -9.78 -11.64 38.41
C GLN A 1072 -9.49 -10.15 38.35
#